data_AF-E1ZD16-F1
#
_entry.id   AF-E1ZD16-F1
#
_cell.length_a   1.000
_cell.length_b   1.000
_cell.length_c   1.000
_cell.angle_alpha   90.00
_cell.angle_beta   90.00
_cell.angle_gamma   90.00
#
_symmetry.space_group_name_H-M   'P 1'
#
loop_
_entity.id
_entity.type
_entity.pdbx_description
1 polymer ?
#
loop_
_entity_poly.entity_id
_entity_poly.type
_entity_poly.pdbx_seq_one_letter_code
_entity_poly.pdbx_strand_id
1 'polypeptide(L)'
;MHTSKPPRGAEGAAIKTRRTALWALLTASLLAAALLWQWRQLLGAQLADTMTARLAGDGSTKTVHSLGRLGLLHGRAGSLGLGGGGGDSGSGGGRAPRDAAASCALDVAASQFADSCTLLRDVCVDQGTAILYREEDTLQLRQADGPGYELIEPLHSFAKFTYIYRSDGGADPRYRAPPIRLRPAAQAEGAGYLRDPSFSSCTVPILWYPFERLSNFAHVYRDNAAKLLGVLRGTPWARHAKLVLMTAEGLSAPDWNYALLQPLSPLKVETWADFSARLPGAEPAAAGGGGCVRGGWEGEDAGAAGAGLPLSSEGGPQRCFRHMYVCARGINITSWPLHGLGQHLVKHYGSLIKAAAAAGQAAPAAARAAAGEQQQQRQQGGDDREDEGSDSAGASGSSRPGGGDRVLRIVFHKRSTKDRQLLNAADLLDRCNRWQYTSRAGQRLRASCAEVQLMSLLSGMAAAQEADVFVGVHGANMANAWLMRPGSSMIELQPYGFDQGPAHLQYPLFNKMDNDTAVLWWLISVCDPKASTPGEQEARGVGTPSRWPRDRNLRVSWGALRRVLETVVEVDGDMREYRRRWEEGRWWWWLGRGGRGCPLAHSRFWNTGRAVKAHGFELFPKFLKTLLGGSAPPPWRQRGVLPRLMAPAHTTADNPLPARNRVITACQGLTANRERDWEHVLEGRLDALRKRGGYVASGFIGALALLVLMLVAAPVLRGQAAQLWPERRRYSLFTAPDGGWLDSDVVQEPRAWEELPFSIFTTPISRCSITPDGVPPLHRHPALTMVVSCWLKKCSAKKCILVLQLRPQRAAGFLRCPMLPETAPARRVLLAGDVMLRAPATELPFLFNLTTEALPTKQESCGHCQAPVGDNCNITKLPHSCCGVCQFDGRMCGKLYPGEGRSEAAAQRLLQEGYRLHAFTPCELFQRIRGRTLWFMGDSQTWHFYYALECFLREFAPTLQRSDPVPAKQMETLATARQGYCHKWWAVPPECLELAHGTRVCIVRADTAGDMLDAVLPTLMEHVPGFQDDILMWNTGLHYFEFDGPQVCAANGTCGVPGAGSKYVRELRQLADFRAAHRGRLPATVWMDTPPQHFPGSGYYVGDFHSEDCMAWEAWQRGEAVARAGGMWNVAAAPFVAELADVHLRTWNASIPFWATHMPRECTHWCQPSAYHTWLYLLNEALRDGGIGGDPAVSEAAPRPQLRRRPVA
;
A
#
# COMPACT_ATOMS: atom_id res chain seq x y z
N MET A 1 -39.04 -59.70 -5.76
CA MET A 1 -40.18 -59.77 -4.82
C MET A 1 -40.86 -58.41 -4.75
N HIS A 2 -42.08 -58.34 -4.21
CA HIS A 2 -42.94 -57.14 -4.20
C HIS A 2 -42.82 -56.32 -2.88
N THR A 3 -43.65 -55.28 -2.77
CA THR A 3 -43.94 -54.42 -1.58
C THR A 3 -42.94 -53.29 -1.26
N SER A 4 -43.36 -52.13 -0.73
CA SER A 4 -44.64 -51.38 -0.84
C SER A 4 -44.42 -49.92 -0.38
N LYS A 5 -45.34 -48.98 -0.69
CA LYS A 5 -45.27 -47.57 -0.24
C LYS A 5 -46.31 -47.26 0.84
N PRO A 6 -45.95 -46.52 1.92
CA PRO A 6 -46.91 -45.84 2.80
C PRO A 6 -47.30 -44.44 2.26
N PRO A 7 -48.44 -43.86 2.69
CA PRO A 7 -49.00 -42.61 2.14
C PRO A 7 -48.53 -41.32 2.83
N ARG A 8 -48.74 -40.17 2.17
CA ARG A 8 -48.53 -38.81 2.72
C ARG A 8 -49.82 -38.27 3.34
N GLY A 9 -49.77 -37.67 4.55
CA GLY A 9 -50.96 -37.05 5.14
C GLY A 9 -50.86 -36.48 6.57
N ALA A 10 -49.75 -35.87 6.99
CA ALA A 10 -49.61 -35.40 8.39
C ALA A 10 -48.95 -34.01 8.63
N GLU A 11 -48.27 -33.41 7.65
CA GLU A 11 -47.36 -32.28 7.92
C GLU A 11 -48.03 -30.90 8.09
N GLY A 12 -49.27 -30.72 7.63
CA GLY A 12 -49.92 -29.41 7.55
C GLY A 12 -50.17 -28.70 8.90
N ALA A 13 -50.38 -29.47 9.98
CA ALA A 13 -50.68 -28.91 11.29
C ALA A 13 -49.42 -28.35 12.01
N ALA A 14 -48.31 -29.10 11.96
CA ALA A 14 -47.09 -28.78 12.72
C ALA A 14 -46.45 -27.44 12.30
N ILE A 15 -46.59 -27.05 11.04
CA ILE A 15 -45.99 -25.83 10.48
C ILE A 15 -46.67 -24.56 11.03
N LYS A 16 -47.99 -24.58 11.28
CA LYS A 16 -48.70 -23.45 11.90
C LYS A 16 -48.23 -23.23 13.34
N THR A 17 -48.23 -24.27 14.17
CA THR A 17 -47.85 -24.18 15.58
C THR A 17 -46.42 -23.67 15.77
N ARG A 18 -45.47 -24.16 14.95
CA ARG A 18 -44.08 -23.68 14.96
C ARG A 18 -43.94 -22.21 14.59
N ARG A 19 -44.73 -21.70 13.63
CA ARG A 19 -44.71 -20.26 13.27
C ARG A 19 -45.24 -19.39 14.40
N THR A 20 -46.32 -19.78 15.08
CA THR A 20 -46.86 -18.99 16.21
C THR A 20 -45.88 -18.94 17.38
N ALA A 21 -45.23 -20.08 17.71
CA ALA A 21 -44.20 -20.13 18.75
C ALA A 21 -42.97 -19.25 18.42
N LEU A 22 -42.52 -19.26 17.15
CA LEU A 22 -41.40 -18.44 16.70
C LEU A 22 -41.69 -16.92 16.86
N TRP A 23 -42.90 -16.47 16.48
CA TRP A 23 -43.31 -15.09 16.67
C TRP A 23 -43.41 -14.68 18.15
N ALA A 24 -43.92 -15.55 19.02
CA ALA A 24 -43.98 -15.29 20.46
C ALA A 24 -42.57 -15.11 21.07
N LEU A 25 -41.62 -15.96 20.71
CA LEU A 25 -40.22 -15.85 21.14
C LEU A 25 -39.56 -14.55 20.63
N LEU A 26 -39.83 -14.15 19.39
CA LEU A 26 -39.30 -12.91 18.80
C LEU A 26 -39.82 -11.67 19.54
N THR A 27 -41.12 -11.59 19.82
CA THR A 27 -41.74 -10.50 20.59
C THR A 27 -41.21 -10.44 22.03
N ALA A 28 -41.06 -11.59 22.70
CA ALA A 28 -40.48 -11.65 24.04
C ALA A 28 -39.01 -11.18 24.07
N SER A 29 -38.23 -11.52 23.05
CA SER A 29 -36.82 -11.11 22.92
C SER A 29 -36.68 -9.59 22.71
N LEU A 30 -37.57 -9.00 21.91
CA LEU A 30 -37.62 -7.54 21.70
C LEU A 30 -38.04 -6.78 22.96
N LEU A 31 -39.01 -7.30 23.73
CA LEU A 31 -39.38 -6.74 25.04
C LEU A 31 -38.23 -6.81 26.05
N ALA A 32 -37.51 -7.92 26.12
CA ALA A 32 -36.34 -8.06 26.98
C ALA A 32 -35.22 -7.06 26.60
N ALA A 33 -34.96 -6.88 25.31
CA ALA A 33 -33.99 -5.90 24.81
C ALA A 33 -34.38 -4.45 25.15
N ALA A 34 -35.67 -4.10 25.03
CA ALA A 34 -36.18 -2.77 25.40
C ALA A 34 -36.04 -2.50 26.90
N LEU A 35 -36.38 -3.48 27.75
CA LEU A 35 -36.23 -3.38 29.20
C LEU A 35 -34.76 -3.27 29.62
N LEU A 36 -33.86 -4.05 29.03
CA LEU A 36 -32.41 -3.95 29.27
C LEU A 36 -31.84 -2.59 28.85
N TRP A 37 -32.30 -2.02 27.74
CA TRP A 37 -31.91 -0.68 27.31
C TRP A 37 -32.41 0.38 28.30
N GLN A 38 -33.66 0.31 28.75
CA GLN A 38 -34.23 1.24 29.72
C GLN A 38 -33.54 1.14 31.09
N TRP A 39 -33.18 -0.07 31.53
CA TRP A 39 -32.41 -0.31 32.76
C TRP A 39 -30.99 0.25 32.66
N ARG A 40 -30.35 0.15 31.48
CA ARG A 40 -29.05 0.77 31.20
C ARG A 40 -29.09 2.31 31.23
N GLN A 41 -30.19 2.94 30.81
CA GLN A 41 -30.36 4.39 30.94
C GLN A 41 -30.47 4.82 32.42
N LEU A 42 -31.23 4.08 33.23
CA LEU A 42 -31.38 4.34 34.66
C LEU A 42 -30.05 4.21 35.43
N LEU A 43 -29.27 3.16 35.14
CA LEU A 43 -27.93 2.99 35.70
C LEU A 43 -26.95 4.09 35.23
N GLY A 44 -27.05 4.51 33.96
CA GLY A 44 -26.25 5.62 33.42
C GLY A 44 -26.50 6.95 34.13
N ALA A 45 -27.76 7.25 34.47
CA ALA A 45 -28.11 8.43 35.26
C ALA A 45 -27.51 8.38 36.68
N GLN A 46 -27.71 7.28 37.41
CA GLN A 46 -27.17 7.15 38.78
C GLN A 46 -25.63 7.22 38.85
N LEU A 47 -24.93 6.71 37.83
CA LEU A 47 -23.47 6.80 37.73
C LEU A 47 -22.97 8.21 37.41
N ALA A 48 -23.72 9.00 36.62
CA ALA A 48 -23.39 10.39 36.36
C ALA A 48 -23.50 11.25 37.64
N ASP A 49 -24.56 11.03 38.44
CA ASP A 49 -24.75 11.74 39.71
C ASP A 49 -23.66 11.38 40.73
N THR A 50 -23.26 10.11 40.83
CA THR A 50 -22.18 9.70 41.76
C THR A 50 -20.78 10.16 41.33
N MET A 51 -20.50 10.31 40.04
CA MET A 51 -19.23 10.91 39.59
C MET A 51 -19.19 12.43 39.80
N THR A 52 -20.30 13.13 39.55
CA THR A 52 -20.40 14.58 39.80
C THR A 52 -20.19 14.91 41.28
N ALA A 53 -20.75 14.10 42.18
CA ALA A 53 -20.58 14.24 43.63
C ALA A 53 -19.13 14.04 44.13
N ARG A 54 -18.26 13.37 43.37
CA ARG A 54 -16.85 13.13 43.76
C ARG A 54 -15.85 14.17 43.26
N LEU A 55 -16.25 15.07 42.36
CA LEU A 55 -15.38 16.13 41.81
C LEU A 55 -15.64 17.52 42.41
N ALA A 56 -16.65 17.66 43.28
CA ALA A 56 -16.98 18.88 44.01
C ALA A 56 -16.34 18.94 45.43
N GLY A 57 -15.30 18.13 45.66
CA GLY A 57 -14.85 17.72 47.00
C GLY A 57 -13.42 18.11 47.38
N ASP A 58 -12.89 19.23 46.89
CA ASP A 58 -11.72 19.86 47.53
C ASP A 58 -11.78 21.39 47.43
N GLY A 59 -11.33 22.09 48.48
CA GLY A 59 -11.77 23.45 48.77
C GLY A 59 -10.65 24.46 49.01
N SER A 60 -10.53 25.45 48.12
CA SER A 60 -9.81 26.70 48.40
C SER A 60 -10.55 27.88 47.79
N THR A 61 -11.23 28.66 48.63
CA THR A 61 -12.07 29.78 48.22
C THR A 61 -11.32 31.11 48.24
N LYS A 62 -11.35 31.83 47.12
CA LYS A 62 -11.38 33.31 47.13
C LYS A 62 -12.05 33.87 45.88
N THR A 63 -13.00 34.76 46.12
CA THR A 63 -13.98 35.27 45.14
C THR A 63 -13.46 36.50 44.40
N VAL A 64 -13.90 36.71 43.15
CA VAL A 64 -14.46 37.98 42.65
C VAL A 64 -15.01 37.78 41.21
N HIS A 65 -16.09 38.49 40.87
CA HIS A 65 -16.71 38.48 39.53
C HIS A 65 -15.94 39.35 38.52
N SER A 66 -16.02 39.02 37.22
CA SER A 66 -16.55 39.96 36.20
C SER A 66 -16.68 39.30 34.81
N LEU A 67 -17.47 39.93 33.93
CA LEU A 67 -17.69 39.54 32.55
C LEU A 67 -16.83 40.40 31.60
N GLY A 68 -16.35 39.79 30.50
CA GLY A 68 -16.21 40.49 29.22
C GLY A 68 -14.81 40.67 28.65
N ARG A 69 -14.77 40.80 27.32
CA ARG A 69 -13.61 41.12 26.45
C ARG A 69 -12.41 40.15 26.51
N LEU A 70 -12.28 39.32 25.46
CA LEU A 70 -10.99 38.83 25.01
C LEU A 70 -10.53 39.69 23.82
N GLY A 71 -9.46 40.47 24.01
CA GLY A 71 -8.97 41.45 23.05
C GLY A 71 -7.89 40.92 22.10
N LEU A 72 -7.52 41.73 21.09
CA LEU A 72 -6.42 41.42 20.20
C LEU A 72 -5.07 41.48 20.94
N LEU A 73 -4.29 40.40 20.88
CA LEU A 73 -2.85 40.46 21.17
C LEU A 73 -2.10 40.94 19.91
N HIS A 74 -1.93 42.26 19.80
CA HIS A 74 -0.96 42.83 18.85
C HIS A 74 0.46 42.62 19.38
N GLY A 75 1.17 41.64 18.82
CA GLY A 75 2.61 41.47 19.02
C GLY A 75 3.36 42.67 18.44
N ARG A 76 3.88 43.54 19.30
CA ARG A 76 4.52 44.81 18.94
C ARG A 76 5.92 44.55 18.35
N ALA A 77 5.99 44.34 17.04
CA ALA A 77 7.26 44.18 16.33
C ALA A 77 8.12 45.44 16.45
N GLY A 78 9.34 45.28 16.98
CA GLY A 78 10.32 46.37 17.05
C GLY A 78 10.86 46.71 15.66
N SER A 79 10.82 47.99 15.29
CA SER A 79 11.43 48.46 14.04
C SER A 79 12.95 48.53 14.20
N LEU A 80 13.68 47.69 13.48
CA LEU A 80 15.10 47.89 13.21
C LEU A 80 15.25 48.74 11.95
N GLY A 81 15.34 50.06 12.14
CA GLY A 81 15.56 51.00 11.05
C GLY A 81 17.00 50.94 10.56
N LEU A 82 17.19 50.66 9.27
CA LEU A 82 18.48 50.82 8.59
C LEU A 82 18.71 52.30 8.27
N GLY A 83 19.27 53.04 9.23
CA GLY A 83 19.95 54.32 8.98
C GLY A 83 21.40 54.07 8.59
N GLY A 84 21.89 54.73 7.54
CA GLY A 84 23.27 54.57 7.06
C GLY A 84 24.06 55.87 7.10
N GLY A 85 25.39 55.76 6.98
CA GLY A 85 26.31 56.87 6.75
C GLY A 85 26.74 57.63 8.01
N GLY A 86 28.05 57.61 8.28
CA GLY A 86 28.67 58.31 9.41
C GLY A 86 29.74 57.45 10.06
N GLY A 87 31.01 57.66 9.67
CA GLY A 87 32.15 57.03 10.33
C GLY A 87 32.70 57.94 11.42
N ASP A 88 33.06 57.37 12.57
CA ASP A 88 33.98 58.00 13.52
C ASP A 88 34.81 56.93 14.24
N SER A 89 36.05 57.24 14.61
CA SER A 89 37.06 56.29 15.08
C SER A 89 37.12 56.17 16.61
N GLY A 90 36.13 55.49 17.19
CA GLY A 90 36.05 55.25 18.64
C GLY A 90 36.62 53.91 19.10
N SER A 91 37.77 53.92 19.79
CA SER A 91 38.39 52.73 20.42
C SER A 91 37.70 52.31 21.73
N GLY A 92 36.44 51.87 21.64
CA GLY A 92 35.64 51.39 22.76
C GLY A 92 35.90 49.93 23.13
N GLY A 93 36.33 49.66 24.37
CA GLY A 93 36.59 48.30 24.88
C GLY A 93 35.31 47.46 25.02
N GLY A 94 34.99 46.68 23.98
CA GLY A 94 33.82 45.79 23.94
C GLY A 94 33.87 44.66 24.96
N ARG A 95 33.32 44.89 26.15
CA ARG A 95 33.16 43.88 27.21
C ARG A 95 32.10 42.85 26.78
N ALA A 96 32.53 41.80 26.08
CA ALA A 96 31.65 40.79 25.53
C ALA A 96 30.71 40.19 26.60
N PRO A 97 29.40 40.05 26.33
CA PRO A 97 28.44 39.51 27.28
C PRO A 97 28.77 38.05 27.58
N ARG A 98 29.19 37.75 28.81
CA ARG A 98 29.34 36.38 29.34
C ARG A 98 27.98 35.81 29.81
N ASP A 99 26.91 36.18 29.12
CA ASP A 99 25.55 35.86 29.50
C ASP A 99 25.21 34.43 29.06
N ALA A 100 25.35 33.52 30.03
CA ALA A 100 24.94 32.12 30.00
C ALA A 100 25.42 31.30 28.79
N ALA A 101 26.44 30.46 29.02
CA ALA A 101 26.55 29.18 28.34
C ALA A 101 25.35 28.29 28.77
N ALA A 102 24.18 28.56 28.20
CA ALA A 102 22.95 27.86 28.51
C ALA A 102 23.11 26.37 28.16
N SER A 103 23.08 25.51 29.17
CA SER A 103 23.33 24.07 29.01
C SER A 103 22.35 23.46 28.02
N CYS A 104 22.86 22.90 26.92
CA CYS A 104 22.08 22.28 25.86
C CYS A 104 21.54 20.89 26.26
N ALA A 105 20.74 20.86 27.32
CA ALA A 105 19.95 19.72 27.75
C ALA A 105 18.75 19.56 26.80
N LEU A 106 19.01 19.03 25.60
CA LEU A 106 17.97 18.75 24.60
C LEU A 106 17.32 17.39 24.88
N ASP A 107 16.02 17.39 25.18
CA ASP A 107 15.21 16.18 25.16
C ASP A 107 14.97 15.74 23.70
N VAL A 108 15.90 14.94 23.17
CA VAL A 108 15.81 14.41 21.81
C VAL A 108 14.66 13.40 21.64
N ALA A 109 14.30 12.69 22.72
CA ALA A 109 13.27 11.65 22.70
C ALA A 109 11.87 12.23 22.47
N ALA A 110 11.62 13.47 22.88
CA ALA A 110 10.41 14.23 22.53
C ALA A 110 10.40 14.68 21.04
N SER A 111 10.46 13.74 20.09
CA SER A 111 10.39 14.03 18.64
C SER A 111 9.88 12.85 17.81
N GLN A 112 9.19 13.13 16.69
CA GLN A 112 8.74 12.07 15.75
C GLN A 112 9.91 11.41 14.98
N PHE A 113 11.14 11.95 15.11
CA PHE A 113 12.34 11.26 14.65
C PHE A 113 12.62 10.01 15.52
N ALA A 114 12.31 10.03 16.82
CA ALA A 114 12.45 8.87 17.70
C ALA A 114 11.53 7.71 17.27
N ASP A 115 10.34 8.02 16.75
CA ASP A 115 9.35 7.01 16.29
C ASP A 115 9.76 6.28 14.99
N SER A 116 10.80 6.72 14.29
CA SER A 116 11.05 6.26 12.91
C SER A 116 12.51 6.26 12.41
N CYS A 117 13.45 6.81 13.18
CA CYS A 117 14.87 6.89 12.82
C CYS A 117 15.74 6.29 13.92
N THR A 118 16.83 5.60 13.55
CA THR A 118 17.79 5.05 14.53
C THR A 118 18.49 6.20 15.25
N LEU A 119 18.39 6.25 16.59
CA LEU A 119 19.15 7.19 17.42
C LEU A 119 20.54 6.61 17.71
N LEU A 120 21.58 7.28 17.24
CA LEU A 120 22.96 7.05 17.63
C LEU A 120 23.35 8.03 18.74
N ARG A 121 24.14 7.57 19.72
CA ARG A 121 24.61 8.36 20.86
C ARG A 121 26.13 8.40 20.91
N ASP A 122 26.68 9.51 21.39
CA ASP A 122 28.13 9.74 21.49
C ASP A 122 28.88 9.27 20.23
N VAL A 123 28.47 9.86 19.11
CA VAL A 123 28.86 9.43 17.76
C VAL A 123 29.68 10.51 17.08
N CYS A 124 30.81 10.11 16.48
CA CYS A 124 31.56 10.95 15.56
C CYS A 124 31.35 10.50 14.10
N VAL A 125 31.35 11.44 13.15
CA VAL A 125 31.26 11.15 11.71
C VAL A 125 32.59 11.45 11.02
N ASP A 126 33.05 10.53 10.18
CA ASP A 126 34.33 10.65 9.49
C ASP A 126 34.39 9.74 8.25
N GLN A 127 34.76 10.30 7.10
CA GLN A 127 34.95 9.62 5.81
C GLN A 127 33.82 8.61 5.47
N GLY A 128 32.57 9.09 5.48
CA GLY A 128 31.39 8.30 5.16
C GLY A 128 30.96 7.27 6.21
N THR A 129 31.62 7.25 7.38
CA THR A 129 31.43 6.28 8.47
C THR A 129 30.94 7.00 9.73
N ALA A 130 30.08 6.34 10.52
CA ALA A 130 29.72 6.77 11.87
C ALA A 130 30.46 5.89 12.92
N ILE A 131 31.01 6.54 13.93
CA ILE A 131 31.96 5.97 14.90
C ILE A 131 31.34 6.12 16.29
N LEU A 132 31.05 5.00 16.95
CA LEU A 132 30.32 4.94 18.22
C LEU A 132 31.28 4.80 19.40
N TYR A 133 31.08 5.62 20.45
CA TYR A 133 31.94 5.64 21.64
C TYR A 133 31.27 5.06 22.90
N ARG A 134 29.95 4.80 22.90
CA ARG A 134 29.28 4.07 23.99
C ARG A 134 29.53 2.58 23.90
N GLU A 135 29.95 1.98 25.02
CA GLU A 135 30.16 0.54 25.10
C GLU A 135 28.89 -0.27 24.76
N GLU A 136 27.72 0.12 25.31
CA GLU A 136 26.40 -0.48 25.00
C GLU A 136 26.15 -0.66 23.49
N ASP A 137 26.32 0.43 22.72
CA ASP A 137 26.07 0.42 21.28
C ASP A 137 27.11 -0.47 20.56
N THR A 138 28.36 -0.50 21.05
CA THR A 138 29.40 -1.39 20.52
C THR A 138 29.29 -2.85 20.94
N LEU A 139 28.58 -3.16 22.03
CA LEU A 139 28.28 -4.53 22.44
C LEU A 139 27.19 -5.14 21.54
N GLN A 140 26.20 -4.35 21.14
CA GLN A 140 25.22 -4.78 20.13
C GLN A 140 25.90 -5.08 18.78
N LEU A 141 26.84 -4.21 18.34
CA LEU A 141 27.67 -4.46 17.16
C LEU A 141 28.45 -5.79 17.21
N ARG A 142 28.91 -6.20 18.41
CA ARG A 142 29.70 -7.44 18.61
C ARG A 142 28.85 -8.71 18.68
N GLN A 143 27.54 -8.60 18.86
CA GLN A 143 26.62 -9.75 18.94
C GLN A 143 26.05 -10.17 17.57
N ALA A 144 26.25 -9.37 16.52
CA ALA A 144 26.06 -9.82 15.15
C ALA A 144 27.24 -10.72 14.71
N ASP A 145 26.96 -11.89 14.14
CA ASP A 145 27.95 -12.96 13.88
C ASP A 145 29.03 -12.61 12.83
N GLY A 146 30.01 -11.78 13.22
CA GLY A 146 31.26 -11.60 12.48
C GLY A 146 32.04 -10.34 12.86
N PRO A 147 33.34 -10.25 12.51
CA PRO A 147 34.19 -9.07 12.73
C PRO A 147 33.88 -7.95 11.71
N GLY A 148 32.61 -7.72 11.41
CA GLY A 148 32.11 -6.84 10.36
C GLY A 148 31.59 -5.50 10.87
N TYR A 149 31.56 -4.52 9.97
CA TYR A 149 30.85 -3.25 10.17
C TYR A 149 29.34 -3.52 10.11
N GLU A 150 28.55 -3.06 11.08
CA GLU A 150 27.09 -3.01 10.87
C GLU A 150 26.77 -1.98 9.78
N LEU A 151 25.76 -2.30 8.98
CA LEU A 151 25.26 -1.46 7.91
C LEU A 151 23.82 -1.05 8.24
N ILE A 152 23.60 0.24 8.52
CA ILE A 152 22.23 0.78 8.52
C ILE A 152 21.78 0.86 7.06
N GLU A 153 21.17 -0.22 6.59
CA GLU A 153 20.66 -0.37 5.23
C GLU A 153 19.36 0.41 5.02
N PRO A 154 19.28 1.29 4.00
CA PRO A 154 18.05 1.96 3.65
C PRO A 154 16.99 0.99 3.12
N LEU A 155 15.73 1.23 3.48
CA LEU A 155 14.60 0.54 2.86
C LEU A 155 14.62 0.78 1.35
N HIS A 156 14.28 -0.25 0.56
CA HIS A 156 14.39 -0.22 -0.91
C HIS A 156 13.65 0.96 -1.59
N SER A 157 12.63 1.55 -0.95
CA SER A 157 11.94 2.76 -1.40
C SER A 157 12.76 4.06 -1.24
N PHE A 158 13.58 4.14 -0.19
CA PHE A 158 14.44 5.28 0.16
C PHE A 158 15.88 5.11 -0.32
N ALA A 159 16.28 3.87 -0.64
CA ALA A 159 17.57 3.54 -1.23
C ALA A 159 17.75 4.01 -2.69
N LYS A 160 16.95 4.95 -3.22
CA LYS A 160 16.84 5.23 -4.67
C LYS A 160 17.34 6.64 -5.05
N PHE A 161 18.60 6.71 -5.47
CA PHE A 161 19.19 7.92 -6.04
C PHE A 161 19.09 7.92 -7.58
N THR A 162 18.87 9.08 -8.19
CA THR A 162 18.86 9.28 -9.65
C THR A 162 19.99 10.24 -10.02
N TYR A 163 20.90 9.82 -10.89
CA TYR A 163 21.93 10.71 -11.45
C TYR A 163 21.31 11.67 -12.46
N ILE A 164 21.83 12.90 -12.48
CA ILE A 164 21.62 13.85 -13.58
C ILE A 164 22.97 13.96 -14.29
N TYR A 165 23.13 13.26 -15.42
CA TYR A 165 24.33 13.39 -16.24
C TYR A 165 24.41 14.77 -16.91
N ARG A 166 25.64 15.26 -17.16
CA ARG A 166 25.88 16.50 -17.92
C ARG A 166 25.57 16.38 -19.42
N SER A 167 25.38 15.16 -19.93
CA SER A 167 24.99 14.87 -21.31
C SER A 167 23.51 14.46 -21.38
N ASP A 168 22.78 15.04 -22.32
CA ASP A 168 21.31 15.05 -22.31
C ASP A 168 20.62 13.70 -22.57
N GLY A 169 19.48 13.52 -21.88
CA GLY A 169 18.25 13.15 -22.60
C GLY A 169 17.83 11.68 -22.68
N GLY A 170 18.48 10.75 -21.97
CA GLY A 170 18.19 9.31 -22.09
C GLY A 170 17.98 8.55 -20.78
N ALA A 171 19.08 8.26 -20.08
CA ALA A 171 19.08 7.35 -18.93
C ALA A 171 18.76 8.08 -17.60
N ASP A 172 17.82 7.50 -16.86
CA ASP A 172 17.57 7.74 -15.42
C ASP A 172 18.06 6.49 -14.67
N PRO A 173 19.39 6.31 -14.54
CA PRO A 173 19.94 5.17 -13.83
C PRO A 173 19.64 5.34 -12.34
N ARG A 174 19.05 4.31 -11.76
CA ARG A 174 18.66 4.28 -10.36
C ARG A 174 19.77 3.59 -9.58
N TYR A 175 20.55 4.37 -8.86
CA TYR A 175 21.62 3.87 -8.01
C TYR A 175 21.08 3.58 -6.61
N ARG A 176 21.66 2.55 -5.95
CA ARG A 176 21.39 2.29 -4.54
C ARG A 176 22.12 3.35 -3.72
N ALA A 177 21.39 4.16 -2.95
CA ALA A 177 22.01 5.02 -1.94
C ALA A 177 22.78 4.14 -0.94
N PRO A 178 24.01 4.48 -0.56
CA PRO A 178 24.86 3.61 0.25
C PRO A 178 24.28 3.41 1.66
N PRO A 179 24.46 2.24 2.30
CA PRO A 179 24.21 2.09 3.73
C PRO A 179 25.18 2.93 4.55
N ILE A 180 24.79 3.31 5.78
CA ILE A 180 25.74 3.86 6.74
C ILE A 180 26.54 2.74 7.38
N ARG A 181 27.86 2.85 7.29
CA ARG A 181 28.81 2.02 8.02
C ARG A 181 28.89 2.50 9.46
N LEU A 182 28.61 1.61 10.39
CA LEU A 182 28.88 1.79 11.82
C LEU A 182 30.20 1.10 12.18
N ARG A 183 30.94 1.68 13.11
CA ARG A 183 32.05 0.99 13.80
C ARG A 183 32.19 1.48 15.25
N PRO A 184 32.76 0.66 16.15
CA PRO A 184 33.31 1.19 17.39
C PRO A 184 34.44 2.19 17.12
N ALA A 185 34.65 3.11 18.06
CA ALA A 185 35.90 3.86 18.17
C ALA A 185 37.09 2.89 18.40
N ALA A 186 38.23 3.20 17.79
CA ALA A 186 39.48 2.46 17.97
C ALA A 186 40.38 3.16 19.00
N GLN A 187 41.29 2.43 19.65
CA GLN A 187 42.31 3.05 20.52
C GLN A 187 43.29 3.95 19.74
N ALA A 188 43.44 3.71 18.43
CA ALA A 188 44.38 4.40 17.55
C ALA A 188 43.67 5.22 16.46
N GLU A 189 42.70 6.06 16.84
CA GLU A 189 42.06 6.99 15.89
C GLU A 189 43.07 7.97 15.27
N GLY A 190 42.96 8.21 13.96
CA GLY A 190 43.93 9.03 13.22
C GLY A 190 43.77 10.54 13.38
N ALA A 191 42.59 11.03 13.80
CA ALA A 191 42.30 12.46 13.91
C ALA A 191 42.20 12.92 15.37
N GLY A 192 42.57 14.17 15.65
CA GLY A 192 42.49 14.76 16.98
C GLY A 192 41.09 14.66 17.61
N TYR A 193 40.06 15.11 16.87
CA TYR A 193 38.65 15.07 17.31
C TYR A 193 38.05 13.66 17.43
N LEU A 194 38.79 12.61 17.04
CA LEU A 194 38.38 11.21 17.22
C LEU A 194 39.12 10.54 18.39
N ARG A 195 40.36 10.95 18.68
CA ARG A 195 41.10 10.54 19.88
C ARG A 195 40.59 11.21 21.15
N ASP A 196 40.18 12.47 21.03
CA ASP A 196 39.62 13.29 22.11
C ASP A 196 38.30 13.94 21.63
N PRO A 197 37.17 13.20 21.69
CA PRO A 197 35.91 13.61 21.07
C PRO A 197 35.10 14.55 21.96
N SER A 198 35.09 15.84 21.60
CA SER A 198 34.16 16.82 22.17
C SER A 198 32.76 16.67 21.55
N PHE A 199 31.84 16.00 22.25
CA PHE A 199 30.48 15.76 21.76
C PHE A 199 29.60 17.01 21.85
N SER A 200 29.19 17.53 20.69
CA SER A 200 28.16 18.56 20.57
C SER A 200 26.85 18.11 21.22
N SER A 201 26.38 18.87 22.20
CA SER A 201 25.06 18.70 22.82
C SER A 201 24.03 19.69 22.26
N CYS A 202 24.47 20.77 21.60
CA CYS A 202 23.59 21.79 21.02
C CYS A 202 23.22 21.50 19.56
N THR A 203 23.81 20.50 18.89
CA THR A 203 23.48 20.13 17.51
C THR A 203 23.05 18.67 17.43
N VAL A 204 21.91 18.42 16.80
CA VAL A 204 21.37 17.08 16.55
C VAL A 204 21.32 16.85 15.03
N PRO A 205 22.26 16.10 14.44
CA PRO A 205 22.22 15.79 13.03
C PRO A 205 21.09 14.81 12.72
N ILE A 206 20.28 15.16 11.71
CA ILE A 206 19.24 14.31 11.12
C ILE A 206 19.77 13.86 9.77
N LEU A 207 20.48 12.72 9.75
CA LEU A 207 20.83 12.06 8.51
C LEU A 207 19.60 11.34 7.96
N TRP A 208 19.25 11.66 6.73
CA TRP A 208 17.98 11.22 6.17
C TRP A 208 18.08 10.80 4.70
N TYR A 209 17.42 9.68 4.39
CA TYR A 209 17.35 9.12 3.05
C TYR A 209 16.09 9.63 2.33
N PRO A 210 16.24 10.30 1.16
CA PRO A 210 15.11 10.89 0.46
C PRO A 210 14.21 9.82 -0.16
N PHE A 211 12.89 10.07 -0.14
CA PHE A 211 11.95 9.30 -0.93
C PHE A 211 12.09 9.66 -2.42
N GLU A 212 12.33 8.65 -3.26
CA GLU A 212 12.49 8.68 -4.73
C GLU A 212 12.80 10.03 -5.41
N ARG A 213 13.97 10.10 -6.08
CA ARG A 213 14.33 11.12 -7.10
C ARG A 213 14.53 12.53 -6.52
N LEU A 214 15.73 12.77 -6.00
CA LEU A 214 16.26 14.12 -5.74
C LEU A 214 16.29 15.04 -6.98
N SER A 215 16.09 14.50 -8.19
CA SER A 215 15.97 15.23 -9.45
C SER A 215 14.55 15.72 -9.78
N ASN A 216 13.52 15.35 -9.01
CA ASN A 216 12.13 15.73 -9.28
C ASN A 216 11.58 16.68 -8.21
N PHE A 217 11.36 17.94 -8.60
CA PHE A 217 10.83 19.00 -7.74
C PHE A 217 9.60 18.59 -6.92
N ALA A 218 8.61 17.92 -7.51
CA ALA A 218 7.43 17.52 -6.75
C ALA A 218 7.71 16.44 -5.71
N HIS A 219 8.63 15.50 -5.94
CA HIS A 219 8.98 14.53 -4.91
C HIS A 219 9.73 15.21 -3.78
N VAL A 220 10.77 16.00 -4.08
CA VAL A 220 11.58 16.70 -3.06
C VAL A 220 10.75 17.73 -2.27
N TYR A 221 9.74 18.36 -2.88
CA TYR A 221 8.75 19.19 -2.19
C TYR A 221 7.79 18.35 -1.33
N ARG A 222 7.06 17.43 -1.96
CA ARG A 222 5.91 16.73 -1.37
C ARG A 222 6.35 15.63 -0.42
N ASP A 223 7.09 14.65 -0.91
CA ASP A 223 7.35 13.38 -0.20
C ASP A 223 8.48 13.50 0.85
N ASN A 224 9.07 14.69 0.95
CA ASN A 224 10.40 14.93 1.48
C ASN A 224 10.40 16.22 2.35
N ALA A 225 10.52 17.42 1.76
CA ALA A 225 10.59 18.68 2.50
C ALA A 225 9.33 18.97 3.35
N ALA A 226 8.13 18.69 2.84
CA ALA A 226 6.90 18.91 3.60
C ALA A 226 6.75 17.94 4.79
N LYS A 227 7.30 16.72 4.67
CA LYS A 227 7.36 15.74 5.77
C LYS A 227 8.32 16.18 6.86
N LEU A 228 9.52 16.62 6.47
CA LEU A 228 10.50 17.22 7.38
C LEU A 228 9.90 18.41 8.13
N LEU A 229 9.19 19.32 7.45
CA LEU A 229 8.52 20.44 8.12
C LEU A 229 7.43 19.98 9.11
N GLY A 230 6.61 18.98 8.75
CA GLY A 230 5.59 18.42 9.65
C GLY A 230 6.19 17.89 10.97
N VAL A 231 7.30 17.17 10.87
CA VAL A 231 8.04 16.60 12.01
C VAL A 231 8.77 17.68 12.81
N LEU A 232 9.43 18.62 12.14
CA LEU A 232 10.14 19.74 12.80
C LEU A 232 9.17 20.67 13.55
N ARG A 233 7.96 20.91 13.04
CA ARG A 233 6.90 21.63 13.76
C ARG A 233 6.50 20.96 15.08
N GLY A 234 6.60 19.63 15.17
CA GLY A 234 6.33 18.85 16.38
C GLY A 234 7.54 18.59 17.28
N THR A 235 8.73 19.12 16.93
CA THR A 235 9.99 18.82 17.61
C THR A 235 10.46 20.03 18.44
N PRO A 236 10.45 20.00 19.80
CA PRO A 236 10.75 21.17 20.64
C PRO A 236 12.15 21.77 20.42
N TRP A 237 13.10 20.92 20.03
CA TRP A 237 14.49 21.29 19.75
C TRP A 237 14.78 21.52 18.26
N ALA A 238 13.77 21.68 17.39
CA ALA A 238 13.96 21.79 15.93
C ALA A 238 15.00 22.85 15.47
N ARG A 239 15.19 23.94 16.23
CA ARG A 239 16.24 24.95 15.98
C ARG A 239 17.68 24.42 16.09
N HIS A 240 17.86 23.24 16.69
CA HIS A 240 19.13 22.53 16.87
C HIS A 240 19.30 21.37 15.87
N ALA A 241 18.28 21.09 15.04
CA ALA A 241 18.29 19.99 14.09
C ALA A 241 19.09 20.37 12.82
N LYS A 242 20.22 19.71 12.58
CA LYS A 242 21.00 19.87 11.34
C LYS A 242 20.54 18.84 10.32
N LEU A 243 19.98 19.28 9.20
CA LEU A 243 19.53 18.35 8.15
C LEU A 243 20.72 17.89 7.29
N VAL A 244 20.92 16.58 7.21
CA VAL A 244 21.99 15.95 6.42
C VAL A 244 21.36 15.02 5.39
N LEU A 245 21.56 15.33 4.12
CA LEU A 245 20.92 14.62 3.01
C LEU A 245 21.80 13.48 2.48
N MET A 246 21.28 12.26 2.45
CA MET A 246 21.98 11.16 1.77
C MET A 246 21.96 11.34 0.24
N THR A 247 23.13 11.14 -0.38
CA THR A 247 23.38 11.17 -1.83
C THR A 247 24.23 9.94 -2.22
N ALA A 248 24.23 9.57 -3.51
CA ALA A 248 25.09 8.47 -3.99
C ALA A 248 26.54 8.95 -4.21
N GLU A 249 27.51 8.07 -3.95
CA GLU A 249 28.93 8.16 -4.36
C GLU A 249 29.63 9.51 -4.09
N GLY A 250 29.22 10.22 -3.03
CA GLY A 250 29.82 11.50 -2.65
C GLY A 250 29.30 12.73 -3.40
N LEU A 251 28.24 12.60 -4.21
CA LEU A 251 27.68 13.70 -4.99
C LEU A 251 27.01 14.78 -4.12
N SER A 252 27.12 16.03 -4.57
CA SER A 252 26.26 17.12 -4.10
C SER A 252 24.80 16.91 -4.51
N ALA A 253 23.86 17.49 -3.75
CA ALA A 253 22.49 17.64 -4.20
C ALA A 253 22.36 18.84 -5.18
N PRO A 254 21.38 18.83 -6.11
CA PRO A 254 21.07 19.99 -6.94
C PRO A 254 20.76 21.25 -6.11
N ASP A 255 21.20 22.43 -6.57
CA ASP A 255 21.12 23.70 -5.82
C ASP A 255 19.72 24.03 -5.29
N TRP A 256 18.70 23.73 -6.09
CA TRP A 256 17.29 23.96 -5.75
C TRP A 256 16.79 23.06 -4.61
N ASN A 257 17.48 21.96 -4.28
CA ASN A 257 17.21 21.16 -3.08
C ASN A 257 17.66 21.91 -1.82
N TYR A 258 18.83 22.56 -1.82
CA TYR A 258 19.25 23.41 -0.72
C TYR A 258 18.31 24.62 -0.58
N ALA A 259 17.92 25.26 -1.69
CA ALA A 259 16.93 26.33 -1.66
C ALA A 259 15.51 25.90 -1.19
N LEU A 260 15.25 24.59 -1.06
CA LEU A 260 13.99 24.05 -0.54
C LEU A 260 14.12 23.54 0.91
N LEU A 261 15.27 22.99 1.28
CA LEU A 261 15.53 22.39 2.59
C LEU A 261 16.17 23.36 3.57
N GLN A 262 16.98 24.32 3.12
CA GLN A 262 17.67 25.27 3.99
C GLN A 262 16.73 26.16 4.81
N PRO A 263 15.56 26.60 4.31
CA PRO A 263 14.59 27.32 5.14
C PRO A 263 14.03 26.50 6.31
N LEU A 264 14.22 25.18 6.35
CA LEU A 264 13.71 24.29 7.41
C LEU A 264 14.63 24.20 8.63
N SER A 265 15.89 24.64 8.54
CA SER A 265 16.85 24.65 9.65
C SER A 265 17.66 25.94 9.69
N PRO A 266 17.96 26.52 10.87
CA PRO A 266 18.90 27.63 10.99
C PRO A 266 20.36 27.21 10.80
N LEU A 267 20.65 25.90 10.77
CA LEU A 267 21.97 25.33 10.54
C LEU A 267 22.15 24.97 9.07
N LYS A 268 23.37 25.07 8.54
CA LYS A 268 23.66 24.74 7.13
C LYS A 268 23.26 23.30 6.80
N VAL A 269 22.46 23.13 5.73
CA VAL A 269 22.11 21.83 5.15
C VAL A 269 23.27 21.33 4.29
N GLU A 270 23.65 20.07 4.49
CA GLU A 270 24.82 19.45 3.84
C GLU A 270 24.46 18.06 3.33
N THR A 271 25.22 17.52 2.36
CA THR A 271 25.09 16.09 2.05
C THR A 271 25.82 15.23 3.08
N TRP A 272 25.57 13.92 3.10
CA TRP A 272 26.38 12.99 3.88
C TRP A 272 27.87 13.05 3.51
N ALA A 273 28.20 13.37 2.25
CA ALA A 273 29.57 13.51 1.78
C ALA A 273 30.28 14.69 2.45
N ASP A 274 29.68 15.89 2.38
CA ASP A 274 30.26 17.11 2.97
C ASP A 274 30.27 17.05 4.50
N PHE A 275 29.19 16.51 5.08
CA PHE A 275 29.02 16.41 6.53
C PHE A 275 29.97 15.41 7.18
N SER A 276 30.25 14.27 6.51
CA SER A 276 31.22 13.28 6.99
C SER A 276 32.64 13.51 6.46
N ALA A 277 32.88 14.53 5.62
CA ALA A 277 34.22 14.87 5.16
C ALA A 277 35.16 15.09 6.36
N ARG A 278 36.32 14.41 6.34
CA ARG A 278 37.36 14.55 7.36
C ARG A 278 37.69 16.04 7.52
N LEU A 279 37.61 16.58 8.75
CA LEU A 279 38.05 17.97 8.95
C LEU A 279 39.53 18.08 8.59
N PRO A 280 39.98 19.21 8.00
CA PRO A 280 41.40 19.44 7.79
C PRO A 280 42.10 19.23 9.14
N GLY A 281 43.10 18.35 9.15
CA GLY A 281 43.82 18.05 10.37
C GLY A 281 44.40 19.33 10.91
N ALA A 282 44.10 19.64 12.19
CA ALA A 282 44.94 20.56 12.92
C ALA A 282 46.30 19.87 13.11
N GLU A 283 47.20 20.05 12.13
CA GLU A 283 48.61 20.15 12.46
C GLU A 283 48.71 21.16 13.61
N PRO A 284 49.42 20.83 14.70
CA PRO A 284 49.41 21.65 15.89
C PRO A 284 50.01 23.01 15.58
N ALA A 285 49.14 24.01 15.36
CA ALA A 285 49.52 25.40 15.18
C ALA A 285 50.44 25.78 16.34
N ALA A 286 51.71 26.07 16.01
CA ALA A 286 52.80 26.12 16.98
C ALA A 286 52.40 27.00 18.18
N ALA A 287 52.50 26.45 19.40
CA ALA A 287 51.74 26.90 20.57
C ALA A 287 51.91 28.40 20.86
N GLY A 288 50.99 29.21 20.35
CA GLY A 288 51.27 30.63 20.07
C GLY A 288 50.04 31.51 19.80
N GLY A 289 48.91 31.22 20.45
CA GLY A 289 47.83 32.20 20.64
C GLY A 289 46.66 32.17 19.64
N GLY A 290 45.53 31.63 20.11
CA GLY A 290 44.24 32.36 20.01
C GLY A 290 43.64 32.65 18.63
N GLY A 291 43.67 31.72 17.67
CA GLY A 291 42.87 31.87 16.45
C GLY A 291 42.78 30.62 15.58
N CYS A 292 41.59 30.01 15.48
CA CYS A 292 41.29 29.12 14.36
C CYS A 292 41.24 29.96 13.08
N VAL A 293 42.24 29.79 12.21
CA VAL A 293 42.36 30.53 10.96
C VAL A 293 41.15 30.20 10.07
N ARG A 294 40.28 31.20 9.87
CA ARG A 294 39.00 31.07 9.15
C ARG A 294 39.15 30.99 7.61
N GLY A 295 40.38 30.91 7.10
CA GLY A 295 40.68 30.95 5.67
C GLY A 295 40.54 29.58 5.00
N GLY A 296 39.79 29.52 3.89
CA GLY A 296 39.80 28.39 2.95
C GLY A 296 38.47 27.66 2.74
N TRP A 297 37.48 27.82 3.63
CA TRP A 297 36.13 27.25 3.44
C TRP A 297 35.09 28.24 2.87
N GLU A 298 35.46 29.52 2.74
CA GLU A 298 34.66 30.55 2.07
C GLU A 298 34.94 30.53 0.56
N GLY A 299 34.69 29.38 -0.08
CA GLY A 299 34.75 29.23 -1.54
C GLY A 299 33.54 29.89 -2.22
N GLU A 300 33.79 30.70 -3.25
CA GLU A 300 32.78 31.55 -3.90
C GLU A 300 31.63 30.77 -4.57
N ASP A 301 31.83 29.49 -4.87
CA ASP A 301 30.83 28.59 -5.47
C ASP A 301 29.70 28.15 -4.50
N ALA A 302 29.76 28.55 -3.21
CA ALA A 302 28.72 28.27 -2.22
C ALA A 302 27.44 29.10 -2.49
N GLY A 303 26.63 28.63 -3.45
CA GLY A 303 25.44 29.30 -3.97
C GLY A 303 24.54 29.93 -2.90
N ALA A 304 24.01 31.12 -3.22
CA ALA A 304 23.50 32.14 -2.29
C ALA A 304 22.35 31.77 -1.31
N ALA A 305 21.94 30.51 -1.23
CA ALA A 305 20.97 30.01 -0.26
C ALA A 305 21.56 29.70 1.13
N GLY A 306 22.90 29.53 1.26
CA GLY A 306 23.52 29.04 2.50
C GLY A 306 24.82 29.71 2.97
N ALA A 307 25.32 30.72 2.25
CA ALA A 307 26.53 31.44 2.64
C ALA A 307 26.37 32.12 4.01
N GLY A 308 27.33 31.90 4.92
CA GLY A 308 27.34 32.47 6.27
C GLY A 308 26.44 31.78 7.31
N LEU A 309 25.66 30.75 6.94
CA LEU A 309 24.92 29.96 7.93
C LEU A 309 25.86 29.05 8.75
N PRO A 310 25.63 28.90 10.07
CA PRO A 310 26.53 28.16 10.93
C PRO A 310 26.47 26.64 10.68
N LEU A 311 27.61 25.98 10.78
CA LEU A 311 27.75 24.53 10.54
C LEU A 311 27.24 23.67 11.72
N SER A 312 27.01 24.29 12.88
CA SER A 312 26.48 23.73 14.12
C SER A 312 25.87 24.86 14.96
N SER A 313 25.06 24.55 15.98
CA SER A 313 24.60 25.54 16.96
C SER A 313 25.76 26.20 17.71
N GLU A 314 26.88 25.50 17.82
CA GLU A 314 28.16 25.98 18.36
C GLU A 314 28.96 26.88 17.38
N GLY A 315 28.40 27.20 16.22
CA GLY A 315 28.95 28.14 15.23
C GLY A 315 30.05 27.57 14.32
N GLY A 316 30.91 26.68 14.84
CA GLY A 316 31.99 26.02 14.09
C GLY A 316 31.55 24.75 13.35
N PRO A 317 32.44 24.14 12.54
CA PRO A 317 32.27 22.77 12.09
C PRO A 317 32.30 21.81 13.28
N GLN A 318 31.37 20.86 13.33
CA GLN A 318 31.35 19.78 14.30
C GLN A 318 31.40 18.42 13.59
N ARG A 319 31.94 17.41 14.29
CA ARG A 319 31.97 16.01 13.84
C ARG A 319 31.52 15.01 14.89
N CYS A 320 31.59 15.35 16.17
CA CYS A 320 31.14 14.51 17.28
C CYS A 320 29.88 15.09 17.91
N PHE A 321 28.87 14.26 18.12
CA PHE A 321 27.53 14.67 18.55
C PHE A 321 27.01 13.72 19.64
N ARG A 322 26.39 14.29 20.67
CA ARG A 322 25.78 13.54 21.78
C ARG A 322 24.61 12.68 21.28
N HIS A 323 23.90 13.17 20.26
CA HIS A 323 22.72 12.56 19.65
C HIS A 323 22.71 12.78 18.13
N MET A 324 22.39 11.75 17.34
CA MET A 324 22.20 11.82 15.89
C MET A 324 21.12 10.84 15.45
N TYR A 325 20.24 11.25 14.54
CA TYR A 325 19.22 10.37 13.96
C TYR A 325 19.60 9.91 12.56
N VAL A 326 19.39 8.61 12.27
CA VAL A 326 19.56 8.00 10.94
C VAL A 326 18.22 7.48 10.43
N CYS A 327 17.56 8.29 9.59
CA CYS A 327 16.24 8.05 9.02
C CYS A 327 16.32 7.20 7.74
N ALA A 328 16.90 5.99 7.84
CA ALA A 328 17.10 5.06 6.72
C ALA A 328 15.80 4.39 6.21
N ARG A 329 14.72 4.46 7.00
CA ARG A 329 13.39 3.90 6.68
C ARG A 329 12.39 4.97 6.25
N GLY A 330 12.87 6.18 5.95
CA GLY A 330 12.05 7.38 5.84
C GLY A 330 11.82 8.01 7.21
N ILE A 331 10.75 8.79 7.33
CA ILE A 331 10.28 9.39 8.59
C ILE A 331 8.77 9.15 8.66
N ASN A 332 8.27 8.71 9.82
CA ASN A 332 6.83 8.61 10.06
C ASN A 332 6.23 10.01 10.25
N ILE A 333 5.01 10.24 9.78
CA ILE A 333 4.39 11.58 9.79
C ILE A 333 2.95 11.57 10.31
N THR A 334 2.68 12.40 11.31
CA THR A 334 1.29 12.70 11.73
C THR A 334 0.65 13.84 10.93
N SER A 335 1.45 14.61 10.18
CA SER A 335 0.98 15.74 9.37
C SER A 335 1.74 15.86 8.04
N TRP A 336 1.07 16.39 7.02
CA TRP A 336 1.65 16.59 5.70
C TRP A 336 1.40 18.02 5.18
N PRO A 337 2.01 19.05 5.79
CA PRO A 337 1.71 20.46 5.52
C PRO A 337 2.32 20.94 4.20
N LEU A 338 1.68 20.64 3.08
CA LEU A 338 2.14 20.96 1.72
C LEU A 338 1.99 22.45 1.41
N HIS A 339 0.81 23.02 1.69
CA HIS A 339 0.61 24.47 1.62
C HIS A 339 1.37 25.18 2.74
N GLY A 340 1.42 24.55 3.92
CA GLY A 340 2.19 25.05 5.07
C GLY A 340 3.70 25.20 4.79
N LEU A 341 4.29 24.29 4.01
CA LEU A 341 5.64 24.43 3.48
C LEU A 341 5.75 25.62 2.53
N GLY A 342 4.80 25.78 1.62
CA GLY A 342 4.87 26.85 0.62
C GLY A 342 4.76 28.23 1.21
N GLN A 343 3.92 28.42 2.23
CA GLN A 343 3.86 29.70 2.96
C GLN A 343 5.14 29.97 3.76
N HIS A 344 5.80 28.92 4.28
CA HIS A 344 7.09 29.04 4.96
C HIS A 344 8.22 29.46 4.01
N LEU A 345 8.30 28.84 2.82
CA LEU A 345 9.25 29.20 1.76
C LEU A 345 9.01 30.62 1.23
N VAL A 346 7.75 30.98 0.95
CA VAL A 346 7.37 32.33 0.50
C VAL A 346 7.71 33.40 1.55
N LYS A 347 7.51 33.10 2.84
CA LYS A 347 7.91 34.00 3.93
C LYS A 347 9.42 34.17 3.99
N HIS A 348 10.18 33.08 3.89
CA HIS A 348 11.65 33.10 3.94
C HIS A 348 12.25 33.89 2.76
N TYR A 349 11.77 33.64 1.53
CA TYR A 349 12.28 34.29 0.31
C TYR A 349 11.54 35.60 -0.07
N GLY A 350 10.74 36.18 0.82
CA GLY A 350 9.82 37.28 0.50
C GLY A 350 10.45 38.55 -0.07
N SER A 351 11.74 38.80 0.19
CA SER A 351 12.52 39.87 -0.43
C SER A 351 12.94 39.52 -1.88
N LEU A 352 13.52 38.33 -2.07
CA LEU A 352 13.95 37.84 -3.38
C LEU A 352 12.78 37.61 -4.33
N ILE A 353 11.62 37.19 -3.83
CA ILE A 353 10.38 37.03 -4.61
C ILE A 353 9.93 38.40 -5.16
N LYS A 354 10.01 39.48 -4.38
CA LYS A 354 9.67 40.84 -4.86
C LYS A 354 10.64 41.32 -5.95
N ALA A 355 11.93 41.07 -5.78
CA ALA A 355 12.94 41.40 -6.79
C ALA A 355 12.74 40.59 -8.08
N ALA A 356 12.49 39.27 -7.97
CA ALA A 356 12.20 38.39 -9.09
C ALA A 356 10.90 38.76 -9.82
N ALA A 357 9.86 39.18 -9.08
CA ALA A 357 8.61 39.68 -9.67
C ALA A 357 8.84 41.01 -10.41
N ALA A 358 9.57 41.97 -9.84
CA ALA A 358 9.89 43.23 -10.52
C ALA A 358 10.68 43.01 -11.83
N ALA A 359 11.71 42.17 -11.80
CA ALA A 359 12.47 41.79 -13.00
C ALA A 359 11.60 41.01 -14.01
N GLY A 360 10.76 40.09 -13.53
CA GLY A 360 9.86 39.28 -14.36
C GLY A 360 8.70 40.06 -14.98
N GLN A 361 8.28 41.18 -14.38
CA GLN A 361 7.24 42.07 -14.91
C GLN A 361 7.77 43.07 -15.93
N ALA A 362 9.04 43.49 -15.83
CA ALA A 362 9.65 44.46 -16.76
C ALA A 362 9.62 43.99 -18.23
N ALA A 363 9.97 42.72 -18.48
CA ALA A 363 9.99 42.15 -19.84
C ALA A 363 8.60 42.12 -20.53
N PRO A 364 7.53 41.55 -19.93
CA PRO A 364 6.19 41.58 -20.52
C PRO A 364 5.55 42.98 -20.48
N ALA A 365 5.96 43.88 -19.58
CA ALA A 365 5.51 45.27 -19.61
C ALA A 365 6.02 45.99 -20.87
N ALA A 366 7.31 45.85 -21.23
CA ALA A 366 7.87 46.39 -22.47
C ALA A 366 7.18 45.80 -23.72
N ALA A 367 6.96 44.48 -23.75
CA ALA A 367 6.24 43.83 -24.85
C ALA A 367 4.77 44.29 -24.97
N ARG A 368 4.10 44.57 -23.86
CA ARG A 368 2.74 45.14 -23.83
C ARG A 368 2.70 46.62 -24.19
N ALA A 369 3.73 47.40 -23.87
CA ALA A 369 3.85 48.78 -24.31
C ALA A 369 3.97 48.86 -25.83
N ALA A 370 4.91 48.11 -26.43
CA ALA A 370 5.08 48.07 -27.89
C ALA A 370 3.83 47.56 -28.65
N ALA A 371 3.12 46.57 -28.09
CA ALA A 371 1.84 46.12 -28.65
C ALA A 371 0.70 47.13 -28.43
N GLY A 372 0.72 47.85 -27.31
CA GLY A 372 -0.24 48.91 -26.98
C GLY A 372 -0.08 50.14 -27.87
N GLU A 373 1.14 50.56 -28.17
CA GLU A 373 1.44 51.64 -29.11
C GLU A 373 0.93 51.30 -30.52
N GLN A 374 1.15 50.07 -31.01
CA GLN A 374 0.55 49.63 -32.29
C GLN A 374 -0.98 49.59 -32.28
N GLN A 375 -1.62 49.44 -31.11
CA GLN A 375 -3.07 49.45 -30.98
C GLN A 375 -3.63 50.88 -30.82
N GLN A 376 -2.93 51.78 -30.11
CA GLN A 376 -3.29 53.20 -30.03
C GLN A 376 -3.05 53.95 -31.35
N GLN A 377 -1.94 53.68 -32.06
CA GLN A 377 -1.74 54.21 -33.43
C GLN A 377 -2.80 53.73 -34.43
N ARG A 378 -3.52 52.63 -34.13
CA ARG A 378 -4.70 52.18 -34.90
C ARG A 378 -6.03 52.74 -34.41
N GLN A 379 -6.05 53.52 -33.33
CA GLN A 379 -7.24 54.16 -32.77
C GLN A 379 -7.18 55.69 -32.80
N GLN A 380 -5.99 56.31 -32.83
CA GLN A 380 -5.77 57.73 -33.07
C GLN A 380 -5.89 58.12 -34.56
N GLY A 381 -6.80 57.46 -35.29
CA GLY A 381 -7.02 57.63 -36.73
C GLY A 381 -8.47 57.95 -37.10
N GLY A 382 -9.28 58.43 -36.15
CA GLY A 382 -10.68 58.78 -36.37
C GLY A 382 -11.28 59.59 -35.22
N ASP A 383 -12.21 60.48 -35.57
CA ASP A 383 -12.98 61.40 -34.73
C ASP A 383 -12.16 62.38 -33.85
N ASP A 384 -11.70 63.45 -34.50
CA ASP A 384 -11.63 64.76 -33.84
C ASP A 384 -13.04 65.17 -33.37
N ARG A 385 -13.25 65.25 -32.05
CA ARG A 385 -14.38 65.99 -31.49
C ARG A 385 -14.05 66.57 -30.13
N GLU A 386 -13.88 67.89 -30.13
CA GLU A 386 -13.80 68.72 -28.95
C GLU A 386 -15.16 68.70 -28.23
N ASP A 387 -15.15 68.63 -26.90
CA ASP A 387 -16.21 69.20 -26.06
C ASP A 387 -15.60 69.57 -24.69
N GLU A 388 -15.93 70.74 -24.17
CA GLU A 388 -15.21 71.36 -23.05
C GLU A 388 -15.90 71.20 -21.70
N GLY A 389 -15.08 71.10 -20.64
CA GLY A 389 -15.37 71.67 -19.32
C GLY A 389 -16.35 70.93 -18.39
N SER A 390 -15.88 70.61 -17.19
CA SER A 390 -16.56 71.00 -15.93
C SER A 390 -15.69 70.68 -14.71
N ASP A 391 -15.33 71.69 -13.93
CA ASP A 391 -14.77 71.50 -12.59
C ASP A 391 -15.83 70.99 -11.60
N SER A 392 -15.44 70.12 -10.67
CA SER A 392 -16.19 69.87 -9.43
C SER A 392 -15.28 69.27 -8.36
N ALA A 393 -14.98 70.05 -7.32
CA ALA A 393 -14.14 69.61 -6.20
C ALA A 393 -14.96 69.04 -5.03
N GLY A 394 -14.34 68.15 -4.27
CA GLY A 394 -14.57 68.03 -2.82
C GLY A 394 -15.80 67.26 -2.33
N ALA A 395 -15.64 65.96 -2.08
CA ALA A 395 -16.45 65.23 -1.12
C ALA A 395 -15.65 64.11 -0.43
N SER A 396 -15.10 64.36 0.76
CA SER A 396 -14.49 63.31 1.61
C SER A 396 -15.58 62.49 2.32
N GLY A 397 -16.37 61.77 1.53
CA GLY A 397 -17.40 60.86 2.02
C GLY A 397 -16.86 59.44 2.20
N SER A 398 -17.21 58.79 3.31
CA SER A 398 -16.87 57.38 3.57
C SER A 398 -17.55 56.45 2.56
N SER A 399 -16.92 56.24 1.41
CA SER A 399 -17.44 55.40 0.34
C SER A 399 -17.54 53.95 0.78
N ARG A 400 -18.76 53.38 0.73
CA ARG A 400 -18.91 51.93 0.50
C ARG A 400 -18.01 51.54 -0.67
N PRO A 401 -17.26 50.42 -0.62
CA PRO A 401 -16.41 50.02 -1.73
C PRO A 401 -17.25 49.93 -3.01
N GLY A 402 -16.98 50.82 -3.95
CA GLY A 402 -17.74 50.91 -5.19
C GLY A 402 -17.68 49.58 -5.94
N GLY A 403 -18.79 49.21 -6.60
CA GLY A 403 -18.95 47.92 -7.29
C GLY A 403 -18.15 47.79 -8.60
N GLY A 404 -16.88 48.21 -8.59
CA GLY A 404 -15.97 48.09 -9.72
C GLY A 404 -15.52 46.65 -9.97
N ASP A 405 -15.23 46.34 -11.23
CA ASP A 405 -14.94 44.98 -11.68
C ASP A 405 -13.65 44.42 -11.05
N ARG A 406 -13.80 43.41 -10.19
CA ARG A 406 -12.68 42.71 -9.57
C ARG A 406 -11.86 42.00 -10.64
N VAL A 407 -10.54 42.17 -10.59
CA VAL A 407 -9.62 41.48 -11.49
C VAL A 407 -9.23 40.12 -10.90
N LEU A 408 -9.43 39.04 -11.65
CA LEU A 408 -8.95 37.71 -11.30
C LEU A 408 -7.68 37.40 -12.12
N ARG A 409 -6.52 37.25 -11.47
CA ARG A 409 -5.26 36.97 -12.16
C ARG A 409 -5.09 35.49 -12.41
N ILE A 410 -5.02 35.09 -13.68
CA ILE A 410 -4.97 33.70 -14.13
C ILE A 410 -3.62 33.44 -14.81
N VAL A 411 -2.82 32.56 -14.20
CA VAL A 411 -1.46 32.26 -14.65
C VAL A 411 -1.41 30.86 -15.26
N PHE A 412 -1.12 30.80 -16.56
CA PHE A 412 -0.93 29.56 -17.31
C PHE A 412 0.54 29.13 -17.28
N HIS A 413 0.80 27.89 -16.89
CA HIS A 413 2.15 27.34 -16.83
C HIS A 413 2.59 26.70 -18.15
N LYS A 414 3.61 27.31 -18.76
CA LYS A 414 4.38 26.78 -19.87
C LYS A 414 5.53 25.90 -19.36
N ARG A 415 5.67 24.71 -19.93
CA ARG A 415 6.79 23.81 -19.63
C ARG A 415 8.01 24.17 -20.47
N SER A 416 9.21 23.94 -19.94
CA SER A 416 10.47 23.98 -20.69
C SER A 416 10.68 22.74 -21.58
N THR A 417 10.02 21.62 -21.27
CA THR A 417 10.08 20.37 -22.03
C THR A 417 9.17 20.40 -23.26
N LYS A 418 9.53 19.70 -24.35
CA LYS A 418 8.60 19.48 -25.50
C LYS A 418 7.36 18.65 -25.13
N ASP A 419 7.42 17.94 -24.02
CA ASP A 419 6.34 17.11 -23.47
C ASP A 419 5.39 17.88 -22.53
N ARG A 420 4.13 17.43 -22.50
CA ARG A 420 3.02 17.93 -21.67
C ARG A 420 2.68 19.42 -21.87
N GLN A 421 2.79 19.91 -23.09
CA GLN A 421 2.43 21.27 -23.50
C GLN A 421 0.92 21.46 -23.68
N LEU A 422 0.47 22.70 -23.45
CA LEU A 422 -0.89 23.16 -23.75
C LEU A 422 -0.92 23.79 -25.16
N LEU A 423 -1.20 22.97 -26.17
CA LEU A 423 -1.06 23.27 -27.60
C LEU A 423 -2.02 24.36 -28.14
N ASN A 424 -2.87 24.94 -27.30
CA ASN A 424 -3.72 26.09 -27.62
C ASN A 424 -3.70 27.18 -26.54
N ALA A 425 -2.60 27.32 -25.78
CA ALA A 425 -2.46 28.33 -24.74
C ALA A 425 -2.77 29.76 -25.24
N ALA A 426 -2.29 30.16 -26.43
CA ALA A 426 -2.57 31.47 -27.01
C ALA A 426 -4.08 31.77 -27.19
N ASP A 427 -4.84 30.84 -27.77
CA ASP A 427 -6.31 30.93 -27.92
C ASP A 427 -7.03 30.98 -26.57
N LEU A 428 -6.51 30.27 -25.57
CA LEU A 428 -7.06 30.29 -24.22
C LEU A 428 -6.78 31.61 -23.50
N LEU A 429 -5.56 32.15 -23.58
CA LEU A 429 -5.17 33.44 -23.00
C LEU A 429 -5.97 34.60 -23.60
N ASP A 430 -6.16 34.59 -24.92
CA ASP A 430 -6.92 35.59 -25.67
C ASP A 430 -8.40 35.62 -25.26
N ARG A 431 -9.04 34.44 -25.20
CA ARG A 431 -10.43 34.31 -24.70
C ARG A 431 -10.55 34.61 -23.21
N CYS A 432 -9.51 34.30 -22.43
CA CYS A 432 -9.45 34.52 -20.99
C CYS A 432 -9.36 36.01 -20.65
N ASN A 433 -8.53 36.80 -21.34
CA ASN A 433 -8.47 38.25 -21.13
C ASN A 433 -9.75 38.99 -21.57
N ARG A 434 -10.56 38.40 -22.46
CA ARG A 434 -11.93 38.86 -22.78
C ARG A 434 -13.01 38.30 -21.87
N TRP A 435 -12.70 37.43 -20.92
CA TRP A 435 -13.71 36.81 -20.06
C TRP A 435 -14.16 37.78 -18.95
N GLN A 436 -15.46 38.00 -18.92
CA GLN A 436 -16.18 38.70 -17.87
C GLN A 436 -17.23 37.75 -17.28
N TYR A 437 -17.48 37.86 -15.98
CA TYR A 437 -18.46 37.04 -15.27
C TYR A 437 -19.04 37.79 -14.09
N THR A 438 -20.36 37.73 -13.92
CA THR A 438 -21.03 38.19 -12.70
C THR A 438 -21.35 36.95 -11.85
N SER A 439 -20.81 36.89 -10.63
CA SER A 439 -21.10 35.81 -9.69
C SER A 439 -22.53 35.89 -9.17
N ARG A 440 -23.03 34.81 -8.57
CA ARG A 440 -24.35 34.78 -7.90
C ARG A 440 -24.48 35.77 -6.74
N ALA A 441 -23.35 36.22 -6.18
CA ALA A 441 -23.30 37.29 -5.18
C ALA A 441 -23.40 38.70 -5.79
N GLY A 442 -23.57 38.82 -7.11
CA GLY A 442 -23.65 40.10 -7.83
C GLY A 442 -22.31 40.79 -8.07
N GLN A 443 -21.19 40.21 -7.63
CA GLN A 443 -19.87 40.74 -7.93
C GLN A 443 -19.59 40.56 -9.43
N ARG A 444 -19.19 41.66 -10.09
CA ARG A 444 -18.66 41.63 -11.46
C ARG A 444 -17.16 41.36 -11.42
N LEU A 445 -16.68 40.45 -12.25
CA LEU A 445 -15.28 40.10 -12.41
C LEU A 445 -14.86 40.16 -13.88
N ARG A 446 -13.59 40.54 -14.10
CA ARG A 446 -12.87 40.39 -15.36
C ARG A 446 -11.56 39.65 -15.08
N ALA A 447 -11.08 38.82 -16.01
CA ALA A 447 -9.80 38.17 -15.81
C ALA A 447 -8.62 38.99 -16.40
N SER A 448 -7.43 38.75 -15.85
CA SER A 448 -6.16 39.16 -16.46
C SER A 448 -5.28 37.91 -16.55
N CYS A 449 -4.96 37.49 -17.78
CA CYS A 449 -4.42 36.17 -18.05
C CYS A 449 -3.05 36.24 -18.73
N ALA A 450 -2.08 35.51 -18.20
CA ALA A 450 -0.71 35.47 -18.70
C ALA A 450 -0.17 34.02 -18.74
N GLU A 451 0.77 33.76 -19.65
CA GLU A 451 1.56 32.52 -19.66
C GLU A 451 2.94 32.80 -19.06
N VAL A 452 3.42 31.89 -18.20
CA VAL A 452 4.73 31.95 -17.56
C VAL A 452 5.47 30.62 -17.68
N GLN A 453 6.77 30.68 -17.87
CA GLN A 453 7.65 29.50 -17.86
C GLN A 453 8.45 29.49 -16.55
N LEU A 454 8.30 28.44 -15.74
CA LEU A 454 8.99 28.35 -14.46
C LEU A 454 10.41 27.81 -14.67
N MET A 455 11.41 28.69 -14.53
CA MET A 455 12.83 28.41 -14.75
C MET A 455 13.60 28.15 -13.46
N SER A 456 13.09 28.61 -12.32
CA SER A 456 13.69 28.47 -10.99
C SER A 456 12.63 28.46 -9.88
N LEU A 457 13.00 28.01 -8.67
CA LEU A 457 12.13 28.07 -7.49
C LEU A 457 11.62 29.49 -7.19
N LEU A 458 12.47 30.50 -7.34
CA LEU A 458 12.07 31.92 -7.17
C LEU A 458 11.03 32.35 -8.22
N SER A 459 11.18 31.96 -9.48
CA SER A 459 10.16 32.22 -10.51
C SER A 459 8.83 31.48 -10.23
N GLY A 460 8.92 30.28 -9.66
CA GLY A 460 7.77 29.49 -9.20
C GLY A 460 7.01 30.18 -8.07
N MET A 461 7.72 30.65 -7.03
CA MET A 461 7.13 31.40 -5.93
C MET A 461 6.52 32.73 -6.38
N ALA A 462 7.19 33.49 -7.25
CA ALA A 462 6.66 34.74 -7.79
C ALA A 462 5.36 34.51 -8.58
N ALA A 463 5.37 33.59 -9.55
CA ALA A 463 4.20 33.27 -10.36
C ALA A 463 3.01 32.74 -9.53
N ALA A 464 3.28 31.90 -8.53
CA ALA A 464 2.26 31.36 -7.63
C ALA A 464 1.67 32.43 -6.69
N GLN A 465 2.48 33.38 -6.22
CA GLN A 465 2.02 34.49 -5.39
C GLN A 465 1.23 35.54 -6.19
N GLU A 466 1.58 35.78 -7.45
CA GLU A 466 0.81 36.66 -8.34
C GLU A 466 -0.54 36.04 -8.77
N ALA A 467 -0.60 34.72 -8.92
CA ALA A 467 -1.79 34.02 -9.36
C ALA A 467 -2.91 34.04 -8.31
N ASP A 468 -4.12 34.42 -8.72
CA ASP A 468 -5.35 34.09 -8.00
C ASP A 468 -5.88 32.70 -8.46
N VAL A 469 -5.63 32.36 -9.74
CA VAL A 469 -5.79 31.02 -10.32
C VAL A 469 -4.52 30.61 -11.06
N PHE A 470 -3.97 29.42 -10.77
CA PHE A 470 -2.89 28.80 -11.53
C PHE A 470 -3.47 27.69 -12.43
N VAL A 471 -3.00 27.57 -13.67
CA VAL A 471 -3.49 26.60 -14.66
C VAL A 471 -2.29 25.87 -15.28
N GLY A 472 -2.26 24.55 -15.28
CA GLY A 472 -1.10 23.83 -15.83
C GLY A 472 -1.31 22.33 -16.07
N VAL A 473 -0.51 21.80 -16.99
CA VAL A 473 -0.54 20.35 -17.32
C VAL A 473 0.24 19.55 -16.28
N HIS A 474 -0.36 18.42 -15.85
CA HIS A 474 0.13 17.52 -14.81
C HIS A 474 1.66 17.27 -14.86
N GLY A 475 2.32 17.44 -13.73
CA GLY A 475 3.73 17.05 -13.53
C GLY A 475 4.40 17.79 -12.38
N ALA A 476 5.72 17.62 -12.28
CA ALA A 476 6.52 18.13 -11.15
C ALA A 476 6.25 19.60 -10.79
N ASN A 477 6.17 20.45 -11.80
CA ASN A 477 5.96 21.89 -11.67
C ASN A 477 4.61 22.26 -11.02
N MET A 478 3.64 21.34 -10.93
CA MET A 478 2.36 21.60 -10.24
C MET A 478 2.52 21.69 -8.72
N ALA A 479 3.62 21.23 -8.14
CA ALA A 479 3.93 21.48 -6.73
C ALA A 479 4.08 22.98 -6.40
N ASN A 480 4.33 23.85 -7.41
CA ASN A 480 4.31 25.30 -7.22
C ASN A 480 2.92 25.84 -6.85
N ALA A 481 1.83 25.08 -7.05
CA ALA A 481 0.49 25.46 -6.59
C ALA A 481 0.42 25.61 -5.06
N TRP A 482 1.21 24.84 -4.30
CA TRP A 482 1.29 25.01 -2.84
C TRP A 482 2.07 26.25 -2.41
N LEU A 483 2.74 26.96 -3.34
CA LEU A 483 3.36 28.26 -3.11
C LEU A 483 2.37 29.42 -3.30
N MET A 484 1.10 29.15 -3.67
CA MET A 484 0.06 30.18 -3.86
C MET A 484 -0.44 30.76 -2.53
N ARG A 485 -1.10 31.92 -2.58
CA ARG A 485 -1.75 32.54 -1.41
C ARG A 485 -2.94 31.70 -0.91
N PRO A 486 -3.32 31.82 0.38
CA PRO A 486 -4.58 31.26 0.88
C PRO A 486 -5.79 31.75 0.08
N GLY A 487 -6.72 30.84 -0.21
CA GLY A 487 -7.92 31.09 -1.02
C GLY A 487 -7.70 31.01 -2.54
N SER A 488 -6.46 30.90 -3.02
CA SER A 488 -6.17 30.74 -4.44
C SER A 488 -6.52 29.35 -4.98
N SER A 489 -6.76 29.24 -6.28
CA SER A 489 -7.16 28.00 -6.95
C SER A 489 -6.12 27.46 -7.92
N MET A 490 -5.96 26.14 -7.97
CA MET A 490 -5.13 25.41 -8.92
C MET A 490 -6.00 24.59 -9.86
N ILE A 491 -5.84 24.76 -11.18
CA ILE A 491 -6.52 23.98 -12.22
C ILE A 491 -5.49 23.09 -12.92
N GLU A 492 -5.50 21.81 -12.58
CA GLU A 492 -4.65 20.80 -13.19
C GLU A 492 -5.30 20.25 -14.47
N LEU A 493 -4.50 20.15 -15.53
CA LEU A 493 -4.91 19.63 -16.84
C LEU A 493 -4.25 18.27 -17.09
N GLN A 494 -5.03 17.28 -17.53
CA GLN A 494 -4.54 15.92 -17.77
C GLN A 494 -4.79 15.47 -19.21
N PRO A 495 -3.78 14.90 -19.89
CA PRO A 495 -3.87 14.42 -21.27
C PRO A 495 -4.61 13.07 -21.39
N TYR A 496 -4.99 12.73 -22.62
CA TYR A 496 -5.74 11.52 -22.95
C TYR A 496 -5.08 10.21 -22.46
N GLY A 497 -5.82 9.45 -21.66
CA GLY A 497 -5.43 8.14 -21.13
C GLY A 497 -4.56 8.21 -19.87
N PHE A 498 -4.26 9.39 -19.34
CA PHE A 498 -3.48 9.49 -18.09
C PHE A 498 -4.27 9.02 -16.86
N ASP A 499 -5.59 9.15 -16.92
CA ASP A 499 -6.58 8.63 -15.97
C ASP A 499 -6.49 7.10 -15.75
N GLN A 500 -5.92 6.37 -16.71
CA GLN A 500 -5.70 4.92 -16.60
C GLN A 500 -4.52 4.56 -15.69
N GLY A 501 -3.70 5.54 -15.29
CA GLY A 501 -2.53 5.35 -14.42
C GLY A 501 -2.78 5.74 -12.96
N PRO A 502 -2.11 5.10 -11.98
CA PRO A 502 -2.26 5.39 -10.54
C PRO A 502 -1.73 6.77 -10.11
N ALA A 503 -1.20 7.57 -11.04
CA ALA A 503 -0.72 8.92 -10.78
C ALA A 503 -1.82 10.00 -10.87
N HIS A 504 -2.95 9.72 -11.51
CA HIS A 504 -3.87 10.77 -11.96
C HIS A 504 -4.60 11.53 -10.84
N LEU A 505 -4.78 10.97 -9.64
CA LEU A 505 -5.39 11.70 -8.52
C LEU A 505 -4.39 12.14 -7.45
N GLN A 506 -3.08 11.96 -7.65
CA GLN A 506 -2.09 12.17 -6.59
C GLN A 506 -2.16 13.57 -5.97
N TYR A 507 -1.87 14.63 -6.73
CA TYR A 507 -1.84 15.98 -6.16
C TYR A 507 -3.16 16.46 -5.54
N PRO A 508 -4.34 16.28 -6.18
CA PRO A 508 -5.60 16.66 -5.55
C PRO A 508 -5.91 15.84 -4.28
N LEU A 509 -5.55 14.54 -4.23
CA LEU A 509 -5.67 13.74 -3.00
C LEU A 509 -4.70 14.20 -1.90
N PHE A 510 -3.43 14.44 -2.23
CA PHE A 510 -2.45 14.95 -1.27
C PHE A 510 -2.85 16.33 -0.74
N ASN A 511 -3.38 17.21 -1.59
CA ASN A 511 -3.97 18.48 -1.16
C ASN A 511 -5.20 18.27 -0.26
N LYS A 512 -6.07 17.30 -0.54
CA LYS A 512 -7.22 16.96 0.32
C LYS A 512 -6.82 16.37 1.67
N MET A 513 -5.66 15.71 1.77
CA MET A 513 -5.11 15.15 3.02
C MET A 513 -4.29 16.17 3.83
N ASP A 514 -3.77 17.23 3.20
CA ASP A 514 -3.20 18.38 3.89
C ASP A 514 -4.31 19.15 4.63
N ASN A 515 -4.48 18.87 5.92
CA ASN A 515 -5.47 19.54 6.77
C ASN A 515 -5.28 21.06 6.81
N ASP A 516 -4.02 21.54 6.69
CA ASP A 516 -3.65 22.95 6.70
C ASP A 516 -3.88 23.64 5.34
N THR A 517 -4.19 22.91 4.25
CA THR A 517 -4.25 23.53 2.92
C THR A 517 -5.32 24.62 2.85
N ALA A 518 -4.93 25.76 2.29
CA ALA A 518 -5.81 26.81 1.82
C ALA A 518 -5.71 27.04 0.30
N VAL A 519 -5.29 26.01 -0.46
CA VAL A 519 -5.33 26.00 -1.94
C VAL A 519 -6.43 25.06 -2.43
N LEU A 520 -7.25 25.57 -3.34
CA LEU A 520 -8.40 24.85 -3.89
C LEU A 520 -7.94 24.12 -5.17
N TRP A 521 -7.82 22.79 -5.12
CA TRP A 521 -7.32 22.00 -6.25
C TRP A 521 -8.46 21.45 -7.11
N TRP A 522 -8.43 21.78 -8.40
CA TRP A 522 -9.44 21.48 -9.41
C TRP A 522 -8.81 20.67 -10.54
N LEU A 523 -9.57 19.77 -11.17
CA LEU A 523 -9.02 18.83 -12.14
C LEU A 523 -9.80 18.81 -13.47
N ILE A 524 -9.10 18.88 -14.59
CA ILE A 524 -9.65 18.74 -15.94
C ILE A 524 -8.95 17.56 -16.64
N SER A 525 -9.65 16.45 -16.83
CA SER A 525 -9.16 15.32 -17.62
C SER A 525 -9.67 15.40 -19.06
N VAL A 526 -8.76 15.30 -20.03
CA VAL A 526 -9.08 15.26 -21.46
C VAL A 526 -9.28 13.81 -21.88
N CYS A 527 -10.49 13.47 -22.31
CA CYS A 527 -10.86 12.12 -22.76
C CYS A 527 -11.30 12.07 -24.24
N ASP A 528 -11.13 13.16 -25.00
CA ASP A 528 -11.09 13.13 -26.47
C ASP A 528 -9.64 12.90 -26.93
N PRO A 529 -9.31 11.76 -27.59
CA PRO A 529 -7.96 11.52 -28.08
C PRO A 529 -7.49 12.55 -29.11
N LYS A 530 -8.40 13.24 -29.83
CA LYS A 530 -8.04 14.32 -30.76
C LYS A 530 -7.65 15.62 -30.06
N ALA A 531 -7.92 15.73 -28.76
CA ALA A 531 -7.47 16.82 -27.90
C ALA A 531 -6.15 16.47 -27.17
N SER A 532 -5.43 15.44 -27.62
CA SER A 532 -4.05 15.16 -27.22
C SER A 532 -3.21 14.78 -28.44
N THR A 533 -1.89 14.95 -28.33
CA THR A 533 -0.92 14.42 -29.30
C THR A 533 0.21 13.71 -28.56
N PRO A 534 0.92 12.78 -29.21
CA PRO A 534 2.12 12.17 -28.66
C PRO A 534 3.10 13.16 -28.02
N GLY A 535 3.74 12.71 -26.94
CA GLY A 535 4.99 13.31 -26.44
C GLY A 535 6.17 12.88 -27.30
N GLU A 536 7.34 13.49 -27.11
CA GLU A 536 8.57 13.25 -27.87
C GLU A 536 9.08 11.80 -27.73
N GLN A 537 8.80 11.11 -26.62
CA GLN A 537 9.11 9.68 -26.48
C GLN A 537 8.13 8.81 -27.28
N GLU A 538 6.82 9.06 -27.16
CA GLU A 538 5.77 8.34 -27.89
C GLU A 538 5.90 8.53 -29.41
N ALA A 539 6.14 9.76 -29.87
CA ALA A 539 6.35 10.10 -31.28
C ALA A 539 7.60 9.43 -31.89
N ARG A 540 8.59 9.08 -31.06
CA ARG A 540 9.78 8.32 -31.47
C ARG A 540 9.63 6.80 -31.26
N GLY A 541 8.52 6.32 -30.70
CA GLY A 541 8.33 4.91 -30.33
C GLY A 541 9.23 4.41 -29.20
N VAL A 542 9.82 5.31 -28.39
CA VAL A 542 10.78 4.97 -27.32
C VAL A 542 10.19 5.13 -25.91
N GLY A 543 10.86 4.58 -24.90
CA GLY A 543 10.42 4.63 -23.51
C GLY A 543 9.45 3.50 -23.16
N THR A 544 8.52 3.73 -22.22
CA THR A 544 7.57 2.71 -21.75
C THR A 544 6.14 3.10 -22.17
N PRO A 545 5.39 2.24 -22.89
CA PRO A 545 4.03 2.56 -23.34
C PRO A 545 3.07 3.01 -22.25
N SER A 546 3.15 2.44 -21.04
CA SER A 546 2.34 2.85 -19.87
C SER A 546 2.69 4.24 -19.32
N ARG A 547 3.77 4.87 -19.79
CA ARG A 547 4.14 6.26 -19.47
C ARG A 547 3.75 7.25 -20.57
N TRP A 548 3.58 6.80 -21.83
CA TRP A 548 3.23 7.71 -22.93
C TRP A 548 2.00 8.59 -22.63
N PRO A 549 0.86 8.08 -22.11
CA PRO A 549 -0.30 8.93 -21.82
C PRO A 549 0.02 10.12 -20.91
N ARG A 550 0.88 9.93 -19.90
CA ARG A 550 1.32 10.97 -18.95
C ARG A 550 2.11 12.09 -19.64
N ASP A 551 2.88 11.78 -20.67
CA ASP A 551 3.85 12.70 -21.29
C ASP A 551 3.30 13.37 -22.58
N ARG A 552 2.12 12.95 -23.03
CA ARG A 552 1.36 13.57 -24.13
C ARG A 552 1.13 15.08 -23.95
N ASN A 553 1.16 15.78 -25.08
CA ASN A 553 0.74 17.16 -25.20
C ASN A 553 -0.79 17.22 -25.36
N LEU A 554 -1.44 18.32 -24.95
CA LEU A 554 -2.91 18.41 -24.93
C LEU A 554 -3.48 19.75 -25.40
N ARG A 555 -4.77 19.75 -25.74
CA ARG A 555 -5.60 20.93 -26.04
C ARG A 555 -6.79 20.96 -25.08
N VAL A 556 -7.15 22.12 -24.56
CA VAL A 556 -8.36 22.31 -23.73
C VAL A 556 -9.31 23.24 -24.45
N SER A 557 -10.60 22.90 -24.50
CA SER A 557 -11.60 23.80 -25.07
C SER A 557 -11.92 24.93 -24.10
N TRP A 558 -12.02 26.17 -24.59
CA TRP A 558 -12.36 27.33 -23.76
C TRP A 558 -13.66 27.13 -22.97
N GLY A 559 -14.68 26.53 -23.59
CA GLY A 559 -15.96 26.24 -22.93
C GLY A 559 -15.87 25.29 -21.73
N ALA A 560 -14.80 24.48 -21.64
CA ALA A 560 -14.52 23.67 -20.46
C ALA A 560 -13.78 24.46 -19.37
N LEU A 561 -12.67 25.12 -19.73
CA LEU A 561 -11.90 25.92 -18.78
C LEU A 561 -12.76 27.02 -18.15
N ARG A 562 -13.60 27.70 -18.94
CA ARG A 562 -14.57 28.69 -18.45
C ARG A 562 -15.47 28.15 -17.34
N ARG A 563 -16.01 26.92 -17.46
CA ARG A 563 -16.89 26.33 -16.42
C ARG A 563 -16.15 26.09 -15.10
N VAL A 564 -14.85 25.81 -15.17
CA VAL A 564 -14.01 25.66 -13.96
C VAL A 564 -13.66 27.02 -13.38
N LEU A 565 -13.36 28.04 -14.21
CA LEU A 565 -13.15 29.41 -13.75
C LEU A 565 -14.41 30.04 -13.12
N GLU A 566 -15.59 29.80 -13.71
CA GLU A 566 -16.89 30.15 -13.12
C GLU A 566 -17.09 29.41 -11.79
N THR A 567 -16.71 28.12 -11.72
CA THR A 567 -16.75 27.35 -10.47
C THR A 567 -15.81 27.91 -9.39
N VAL A 568 -14.59 28.32 -9.76
CA VAL A 568 -13.61 28.95 -8.86
C VAL A 568 -14.16 30.25 -8.27
N VAL A 569 -14.71 31.13 -9.12
CA VAL A 569 -15.32 32.40 -8.69
C VAL A 569 -16.54 32.16 -7.80
N GLU A 570 -17.36 31.15 -8.12
CA GLU A 570 -18.51 30.73 -7.31
C GLU A 570 -18.15 30.01 -5.98
N VAL A 571 -16.86 29.92 -5.64
CA VAL A 571 -16.36 29.45 -4.34
C VAL A 571 -15.59 30.55 -3.61
N ASP A 572 -15.06 31.53 -4.34
CA ASP A 572 -14.32 32.70 -3.85
C ASP A 572 -13.26 32.39 -2.75
N GLY A 573 -12.55 31.28 -2.94
CA GLY A 573 -11.52 30.83 -2.00
C GLY A 573 -12.01 30.22 -0.70
N ASP A 574 -13.32 30.05 -0.48
CA ASP A 574 -13.84 29.37 0.70
C ASP A 574 -13.49 27.87 0.67
N MET A 575 -12.53 27.50 1.52
CA MET A 575 -12.10 26.12 1.73
C MET A 575 -13.22 25.22 2.26
N ARG A 576 -14.27 25.75 2.91
CA ARG A 576 -15.42 24.97 3.38
C ARG A 576 -16.32 24.59 2.21
N GLU A 577 -16.74 25.56 1.39
CA GLU A 577 -17.46 25.31 0.14
C GLU A 577 -16.66 24.44 -0.83
N TYR A 578 -15.34 24.62 -0.94
CA TYR A 578 -14.46 23.71 -1.70
C TYR A 578 -14.49 22.29 -1.14
N ARG A 579 -14.30 22.10 0.17
CA ARG A 579 -14.34 20.75 0.80
C ARG A 579 -15.73 20.11 0.66
N ARG A 580 -16.81 20.91 0.65
CA ARG A 580 -18.18 20.45 0.36
C ARG A 580 -18.34 20.01 -1.10
N ARG A 581 -17.88 20.81 -2.07
CA ARG A 581 -17.87 20.43 -3.50
C ARG A 581 -16.98 19.23 -3.77
N TRP A 582 -15.87 19.07 -3.04
CA TRP A 582 -15.01 17.89 -3.12
C TRP A 582 -15.79 16.61 -2.80
N GLU A 583 -16.53 16.60 -1.70
CA GLU A 583 -17.34 15.46 -1.24
C GLU A 583 -18.55 15.19 -2.13
N GLU A 584 -19.11 16.25 -2.73
CA GLU A 584 -20.08 16.15 -3.82
C GLU A 584 -19.45 15.80 -5.18
N GLY A 585 -18.15 15.51 -5.29
CA GLY A 585 -17.47 15.20 -6.56
C GLY A 585 -17.40 16.35 -7.58
N ARG A 586 -17.84 17.56 -7.21
CA ARG A 586 -17.94 18.76 -8.06
C ARG A 586 -16.61 19.52 -8.18
N TRP A 587 -15.50 18.79 -8.33
CA TRP A 587 -14.13 19.32 -8.39
C TRP A 587 -13.30 18.81 -9.57
N TRP A 588 -13.83 17.82 -10.31
CA TRP A 588 -13.18 17.18 -11.45
C TRP A 588 -14.13 17.15 -12.65
N TRP A 589 -13.64 17.52 -13.83
CA TRP A 589 -14.38 17.51 -15.09
C TRP A 589 -13.71 16.63 -16.15
N TRP A 590 -14.55 15.93 -16.93
CA TRP A 590 -14.15 15.02 -18.00
C TRP A 590 -14.54 15.58 -19.38
N LEU A 591 -13.55 15.89 -20.23
CA LEU A 591 -13.76 16.57 -21.50
C LEU A 591 -13.83 15.59 -22.66
N GLY A 592 -15.02 15.44 -23.23
CA GLY A 592 -15.27 14.69 -24.45
C GLY A 592 -15.33 15.55 -25.72
N ARG A 593 -15.63 14.89 -26.83
CA ARG A 593 -15.49 15.44 -28.18
C ARG A 593 -16.33 16.69 -28.43
N GLY A 594 -15.64 17.79 -28.73
CA GLY A 594 -16.22 19.13 -28.92
C GLY A 594 -16.52 19.89 -27.62
N GLY A 595 -15.88 19.54 -26.50
CA GLY A 595 -16.09 20.21 -25.20
C GLY A 595 -17.41 19.84 -24.49
N ARG A 596 -18.12 18.83 -25.00
CA ARG A 596 -19.21 18.16 -24.27
C ARG A 596 -18.62 17.25 -23.20
N GLY A 597 -19.34 17.03 -22.10
CA GLY A 597 -18.93 16.05 -21.09
C GLY A 597 -18.79 14.66 -21.71
N CYS A 598 -17.77 13.90 -21.32
CA CYS A 598 -17.55 12.59 -21.92
C CYS A 598 -18.57 11.55 -21.42
N PRO A 599 -19.10 10.64 -22.26
CA PRO A 599 -20.10 9.64 -21.85
C PRO A 599 -19.61 8.55 -20.86
N LEU A 600 -18.41 8.68 -20.31
CA LEU A 600 -17.78 7.68 -19.43
C LEU A 600 -18.43 7.67 -18.04
N ALA A 601 -19.41 6.77 -17.89
CA ALA A 601 -19.81 6.13 -16.62
C ALA A 601 -19.97 7.05 -15.39
N HIS A 602 -20.61 8.21 -15.57
CA HIS A 602 -20.95 9.18 -14.51
C HIS A 602 -21.74 8.59 -13.32
N SER A 603 -22.22 7.34 -13.43
CA SER A 603 -22.94 6.57 -12.41
C SER A 603 -22.09 5.53 -11.65
N ARG A 604 -21.00 4.98 -12.22
CA ARG A 604 -20.27 3.84 -11.59
C ARG A 604 -19.39 4.27 -10.42
N PHE A 605 -18.54 5.28 -10.61
CA PHE A 605 -17.67 5.81 -9.54
C PHE A 605 -18.41 6.64 -8.48
N TRP A 606 -19.63 7.10 -8.78
CA TRP A 606 -20.38 8.01 -7.92
C TRP A 606 -21.29 7.30 -6.91
N ASN A 607 -21.83 6.13 -7.28
CA ASN A 607 -22.70 5.36 -6.39
C ASN A 607 -21.92 4.72 -5.22
N THR A 608 -20.67 4.30 -5.44
CA THR A 608 -19.77 3.89 -4.36
C THR A 608 -19.45 5.07 -3.43
N GLY A 609 -19.08 6.23 -3.99
CA GLY A 609 -18.77 7.44 -3.21
C GLY A 609 -19.91 7.92 -2.30
N ARG A 610 -21.17 7.89 -2.76
CA ARG A 610 -22.32 8.28 -1.93
C ARG A 610 -22.68 7.25 -0.86
N ALA A 611 -22.59 5.96 -1.17
CA ALA A 611 -22.88 4.90 -0.20
C ALA A 611 -21.92 4.95 1.01
N VAL A 612 -20.65 5.27 0.78
CA VAL A 612 -19.58 5.28 1.81
C VAL A 612 -19.73 6.40 2.86
N LYS A 613 -20.46 7.50 2.57
CA LYS A 613 -20.60 8.64 3.51
C LYS A 613 -21.98 8.87 4.14
N ALA A 614 -23.04 8.22 3.67
CA ALA A 614 -24.41 8.55 4.10
C ALA A 614 -24.79 8.10 5.53
N HIS A 615 -24.05 7.17 6.14
CA HIS A 615 -24.42 6.54 7.43
C HIS A 615 -23.37 6.67 8.55
N GLY A 616 -22.38 7.56 8.39
CA GLY A 616 -21.44 7.91 9.46
C GLY A 616 -21.90 9.13 10.29
N PHE A 617 -22.12 8.91 11.58
CA PHE A 617 -22.12 9.91 12.69
C PHE A 617 -23.11 11.10 12.73
N GLU A 618 -23.73 11.60 11.65
CA GLU A 618 -24.47 12.89 11.72
C GLU A 618 -26.01 12.86 11.85
N LEU A 619 -26.69 11.72 11.68
CA LEU A 619 -28.17 11.71 11.58
C LEU A 619 -28.92 11.70 12.92
N PHE A 620 -28.32 11.25 14.03
CA PHE A 620 -29.03 11.09 15.31
C PHE A 620 -29.52 12.43 15.93
N PRO A 621 -28.71 13.50 15.99
CA PRO A 621 -29.15 14.77 16.58
C PRO A 621 -30.25 15.48 15.78
N LYS A 622 -30.20 15.38 14.44
CA LYS A 622 -31.15 16.03 13.53
C LYS A 622 -32.52 15.35 13.54
N PHE A 623 -32.54 14.01 13.70
CA PHE A 623 -33.79 13.25 13.86
C PHE A 623 -34.45 13.53 15.22
N LEU A 624 -33.70 13.49 16.33
CA LEU A 624 -34.23 13.80 17.66
C LEU A 624 -34.80 15.23 17.76
N LYS A 625 -34.12 16.23 17.19
CA LYS A 625 -34.60 17.63 17.23
C LYS A 625 -35.90 17.86 16.44
N THR A 626 -36.26 16.92 15.56
CA THR A 626 -37.53 16.93 14.80
C THR A 626 -38.63 16.16 15.53
N LEU A 627 -38.28 15.17 16.37
CA LEU A 627 -39.23 14.33 17.12
C LEU A 627 -39.56 14.83 18.53
N LEU A 628 -38.68 15.63 19.15
CA LEU A 628 -38.82 16.10 20.55
C LEU A 628 -39.17 17.59 20.67
N GLY A 629 -39.55 18.25 19.58
CA GLY A 629 -39.92 19.68 19.51
C GLY A 629 -41.31 20.00 20.08
N GLY A 630 -41.67 19.45 21.23
CA GLY A 630 -43.02 19.56 21.84
C GLY A 630 -43.10 20.55 22.99
N SER A 631 -43.07 21.86 22.72
CA SER A 631 -43.43 22.91 23.69
C SER A 631 -44.85 23.41 23.44
N ALA A 632 -45.70 23.41 24.48
CA ALA A 632 -47.12 23.72 24.36
C ALA A 632 -47.41 25.23 24.26
N PRO A 633 -48.38 25.66 23.42
CA PRO A 633 -48.82 27.05 23.36
C PRO A 633 -49.94 27.36 24.37
N PRO A 634 -50.04 28.60 24.89
CA PRO A 634 -51.22 29.08 25.59
C PRO A 634 -52.37 29.44 24.60
N PRO A 635 -53.63 29.54 25.06
CA PRO A 635 -54.81 29.69 24.19
C PRO A 635 -55.20 31.15 23.86
N TRP A 636 -56.16 31.31 22.92
CA TRP A 636 -57.25 32.33 22.81
C TRP A 636 -57.47 32.98 21.41
N ARG A 637 -58.77 33.07 21.04
CA ARG A 637 -59.45 34.00 20.07
C ARG A 637 -59.21 33.94 18.54
N GLN A 638 -60.10 33.18 17.89
CA GLN A 638 -61.13 33.59 16.88
C GLN A 638 -60.90 34.69 15.81
N ARG A 639 -61.58 34.47 14.66
CA ARG A 639 -61.85 35.33 13.46
C ARG A 639 -60.68 35.41 12.45
N GLY A 640 -60.89 35.31 11.13
CA GLY A 640 -62.08 34.95 10.34
C GLY A 640 -61.95 35.25 8.83
N VAL A 641 -62.94 34.82 8.02
CA VAL A 641 -63.25 35.27 6.63
C VAL A 641 -62.36 34.78 5.44
N LEU A 642 -62.80 33.66 4.84
CA LEU A 642 -63.15 33.39 3.40
C LEU A 642 -62.92 34.48 2.30
N PRO A 643 -63.01 34.19 0.97
CA PRO A 643 -62.67 32.98 0.17
C PRO A 643 -62.15 33.28 -1.29
N ARG A 644 -62.23 32.27 -2.19
CA ARG A 644 -62.24 32.31 -3.69
C ARG A 644 -60.87 32.53 -4.39
N LEU A 645 -60.66 32.05 -5.63
CA LEU A 645 -61.53 31.39 -6.65
C LEU A 645 -60.73 30.34 -7.46
N MET A 646 -61.40 29.43 -8.20
CA MET A 646 -60.77 28.46 -9.12
C MET A 646 -61.70 28.06 -10.29
N ALA A 647 -61.10 27.60 -11.40
CA ALA A 647 -61.72 26.94 -12.58
C ALA A 647 -62.60 27.83 -13.51
N PRO A 648 -62.92 27.39 -14.76
CA PRO A 648 -62.51 26.17 -15.49
C PRO A 648 -61.91 26.39 -16.91
N ALA A 649 -61.63 25.26 -17.58
CA ALA A 649 -60.98 25.02 -18.87
C ALA A 649 -61.65 25.60 -20.15
N HIS A 650 -60.95 25.48 -21.30
CA HIS A 650 -61.52 25.03 -22.58
C HIS A 650 -60.46 24.51 -23.58
N THR A 651 -60.90 24.01 -24.75
CA THR A 651 -60.16 23.19 -25.74
C THR A 651 -60.41 23.63 -27.19
N THR A 652 -59.42 23.55 -28.08
CA THR A 652 -59.57 23.45 -29.56
C THR A 652 -58.27 22.97 -30.24
N ALA A 653 -58.30 22.70 -31.56
CA ALA A 653 -57.21 22.07 -32.34
C ALA A 653 -56.98 22.74 -33.72
N ASP A 654 -56.17 22.07 -34.56
CA ASP A 654 -56.06 22.15 -36.04
C ASP A 654 -55.15 23.19 -36.76
N ASN A 655 -54.08 22.63 -37.38
CA ASN A 655 -53.66 22.79 -38.80
C ASN A 655 -53.11 24.16 -39.35
N PRO A 656 -52.52 24.21 -40.58
CA PRO A 656 -51.45 23.32 -41.13
C PRO A 656 -50.36 24.03 -42.01
N LEU A 657 -49.25 23.31 -42.32
CA LEU A 657 -48.40 23.44 -43.54
C LEU A 657 -47.62 24.79 -43.74
N PRO A 658 -46.78 24.99 -44.79
CA PRO A 658 -46.35 24.10 -45.89
C PRO A 658 -44.82 23.80 -45.93
N ALA A 659 -44.34 23.22 -47.04
CA ALA A 659 -42.95 22.81 -47.26
C ALA A 659 -42.45 23.09 -48.70
N ARG A 660 -41.12 22.97 -48.91
CA ARG A 660 -40.32 22.79 -50.15
C ARG A 660 -39.21 23.83 -50.35
N ASN A 661 -37.97 23.36 -50.52
CA ASN A 661 -37.35 23.30 -51.86
C ASN A 661 -36.16 22.31 -51.91
N ARG A 662 -35.76 21.92 -53.13
CA ARG A 662 -34.63 21.02 -53.49
C ARG A 662 -33.83 21.65 -54.62
N VAL A 663 -32.54 21.29 -54.74
CA VAL A 663 -31.61 21.27 -55.92
C VAL A 663 -30.20 21.07 -55.30
N ILE A 664 -29.42 19.98 -55.48
CA ILE A 664 -28.90 19.26 -56.68
C ILE A 664 -27.90 20.16 -57.45
N THR A 665 -26.64 19.83 -57.78
CA THR A 665 -25.85 18.57 -57.94
C THR A 665 -24.53 18.68 -57.11
N ALA A 666 -23.38 17.99 -57.28
CA ALA A 666 -22.88 16.92 -58.18
C ALA A 666 -21.73 16.08 -57.56
N CYS A 667 -21.65 14.80 -57.98
CA CYS A 667 -20.56 14.13 -58.73
C CYS A 667 -19.10 14.68 -58.72
N GLN A 668 -18.02 13.87 -58.84
CA GLN A 668 -17.86 12.40 -59.03
C GLN A 668 -16.40 11.93 -58.79
N GLY A 669 -16.17 10.60 -58.71
CA GLY A 669 -14.85 9.92 -58.71
C GLY A 669 -14.63 9.02 -57.47
N LEU A 670 -14.75 7.67 -57.51
CA LEU A 670 -13.97 6.62 -58.22
C LEU A 670 -12.54 6.45 -57.64
N THR A 671 -12.01 5.27 -57.29
CA THR A 671 -12.42 3.84 -57.32
C THR A 671 -12.15 3.17 -55.94
N ALA A 672 -12.73 2.06 -55.46
CA ALA A 672 -13.40 0.85 -55.99
C ALA A 672 -12.51 -0.43 -56.13
N ASN A 673 -12.58 -1.32 -55.13
CA ASN A 673 -12.50 -2.81 -55.15
C ASN A 673 -12.79 -3.32 -53.71
N ARG A 674 -13.75 -4.25 -53.44
CA ARG A 674 -13.86 -5.68 -53.78
C ARG A 674 -12.89 -6.56 -52.95
N GLU A 675 -13.29 -7.68 -52.32
CA GLU A 675 -14.60 -8.38 -52.32
C GLU A 675 -14.76 -9.38 -51.15
N ARG A 676 -16.00 -9.55 -50.65
CA ARG A 676 -16.69 -10.80 -50.19
C ARG A 676 -16.02 -11.79 -49.19
N ASP A 677 -16.73 -12.64 -48.44
CA ASP A 677 -18.19 -12.97 -48.33
C ASP A 677 -18.53 -13.44 -46.91
N TRP A 678 -19.82 -13.31 -46.53
CA TRP A 678 -20.71 -14.33 -45.92
C TRP A 678 -21.78 -13.76 -44.98
N GLU A 679 -23.03 -14.15 -45.23
CA GLU A 679 -24.21 -13.81 -44.43
C GLU A 679 -24.69 -14.99 -43.58
N HIS A 680 -25.36 -14.71 -42.44
CA HIS A 680 -26.75 -15.12 -42.12
C HIS A 680 -27.04 -15.18 -40.60
N VAL A 681 -28.34 -15.34 -40.28
CA VAL A 681 -28.95 -15.78 -39.01
C VAL A 681 -29.37 -14.69 -37.99
N LEU A 682 -30.70 -14.65 -37.78
CA LEU A 682 -31.47 -14.09 -36.64
C LEU A 682 -31.59 -12.56 -36.45
N GLU A 683 -32.45 -11.95 -37.26
CA GLU A 683 -33.54 -11.14 -36.67
C GLU A 683 -34.72 -12.07 -36.32
N GLY A 684 -35.42 -11.81 -35.20
CA GLY A 684 -36.68 -12.50 -34.91
C GLY A 684 -37.20 -12.41 -33.46
N ARG A 685 -38.46 -12.00 -33.32
CA ARG A 685 -39.32 -12.06 -32.11
C ARG A 685 -38.94 -11.17 -30.90
N LEU A 686 -39.53 -9.97 -30.84
CA LEU A 686 -39.73 -9.27 -29.57
C LEU A 686 -41.02 -8.40 -29.50
N ASP A 687 -42.12 -8.89 -30.08
CA ASP A 687 -43.38 -8.12 -30.20
C ASP A 687 -44.64 -8.90 -29.72
N ALA A 688 -44.52 -9.62 -28.60
CA ALA A 688 -45.54 -10.59 -28.15
C ALA A 688 -46.08 -10.39 -26.71
N LEU A 689 -45.65 -9.35 -25.97
CA LEU A 689 -46.05 -9.12 -24.56
C LEU A 689 -46.45 -7.66 -24.25
N ARG A 690 -47.27 -7.04 -25.12
CA ARG A 690 -47.74 -5.65 -24.92
C ARG A 690 -49.25 -5.42 -24.95
N LYS A 691 -50.08 -6.48 -24.84
CA LYS A 691 -51.55 -6.38 -24.85
C LYS A 691 -52.25 -7.31 -23.85
N ARG A 692 -52.55 -6.78 -22.66
CA ARG A 692 -53.78 -7.01 -21.83
C ARG A 692 -53.67 -6.18 -20.54
N GLY A 693 -54.69 -5.37 -20.24
CA GLY A 693 -54.87 -4.68 -18.94
C GLY A 693 -55.79 -5.48 -18.00
N GLY A 694 -56.17 -4.99 -16.82
CA GLY A 694 -55.81 -3.73 -16.16
C GLY A 694 -56.74 -3.44 -14.95
N TYR A 695 -56.51 -2.30 -14.26
CA TYR A 695 -57.38 -1.64 -13.26
C TYR A 695 -57.90 -2.41 -12.01
N VAL A 696 -57.72 -1.81 -10.82
CA VAL A 696 -58.77 -1.32 -9.88
C VAL A 696 -58.22 -1.20 -8.43
N ALA A 697 -58.57 -0.09 -7.76
CA ALA A 697 -58.56 0.22 -6.32
C ALA A 697 -57.51 -0.41 -5.37
N SER A 698 -56.74 0.46 -4.71
CA SER A 698 -56.07 0.17 -3.43
C SER A 698 -56.74 0.97 -2.30
N GLY A 699 -57.13 0.30 -1.21
CA GLY A 699 -57.48 0.98 0.06
C GLY A 699 -58.79 0.53 0.74
N PHE A 700 -58.77 -0.61 1.43
CA PHE A 700 -59.73 -0.88 2.53
C PHE A 700 -59.24 -1.86 3.63
N ILE A 701 -58.02 -2.39 3.54
CA ILE A 701 -57.54 -3.47 4.44
C ILE A 701 -56.85 -2.95 5.72
N GLY A 702 -56.29 -1.74 5.70
CA GLY A 702 -55.48 -1.20 6.82
C GLY A 702 -56.27 -0.91 8.11
N ALA A 703 -57.58 -0.62 8.03
CA ALA A 703 -58.37 -0.22 9.19
C ALA A 703 -58.84 -1.40 10.06
N LEU A 704 -59.09 -2.57 9.46
CA LEU A 704 -59.66 -3.71 10.20
C LEU A 704 -58.64 -4.39 11.13
N ALA A 705 -57.35 -4.35 10.76
CA ALA A 705 -56.28 -5.00 11.53
C ALA A 705 -55.99 -4.33 12.88
N LEU A 706 -56.18 -3.01 13.00
CA LEU A 706 -55.99 -2.30 14.27
C LEU A 706 -57.14 -2.55 15.27
N LEU A 707 -58.37 -2.67 14.79
CA LEU A 707 -59.55 -2.77 15.64
C LEU A 707 -59.62 -4.12 16.39
N VAL A 708 -59.16 -5.20 15.74
CA VAL A 708 -59.11 -6.55 16.35
C VAL A 708 -58.01 -6.66 17.41
N LEU A 709 -56.93 -5.88 17.31
CA LEU A 709 -55.81 -5.95 18.26
C LEU A 709 -56.09 -5.29 19.62
N MET A 710 -57.10 -4.42 19.73
CA MET A 710 -57.37 -3.64 20.95
C MET A 710 -58.42 -4.26 21.89
N LEU A 711 -59.01 -5.41 21.56
CA LEU A 711 -60.15 -5.99 22.30
C LEU A 711 -59.84 -7.28 23.08
N VAL A 712 -58.58 -7.72 23.18
CA VAL A 712 -58.20 -8.99 23.84
C VAL A 712 -56.97 -8.80 24.75
N ALA A 713 -57.12 -8.09 25.87
CA ALA A 713 -55.99 -7.76 26.76
C ALA A 713 -56.32 -7.61 28.27
N ALA A 714 -57.25 -8.39 28.83
CA ALA A 714 -57.42 -8.61 30.29
C ALA A 714 -58.37 -9.78 30.58
N PRO A 715 -58.33 -10.48 31.74
CA PRO A 715 -57.32 -10.49 32.81
C PRO A 715 -56.68 -11.90 32.98
N VAL A 716 -56.35 -12.31 34.22
CA VAL A 716 -55.73 -13.62 34.63
C VAL A 716 -54.21 -13.65 34.31
N LEU A 717 -53.29 -13.84 35.28
CA LEU A 717 -53.14 -14.98 36.20
C LEU A 717 -52.88 -14.62 37.69
N ARG A 718 -53.25 -15.54 38.58
CA ARG A 718 -52.84 -15.63 40.01
C ARG A 718 -52.33 -17.06 40.28
N GLY A 719 -51.20 -17.22 40.97
CA GLY A 719 -50.66 -18.51 41.46
C GLY A 719 -50.19 -19.47 40.35
N GLN A 720 -49.47 -20.58 40.60
CA GLN A 720 -48.74 -21.13 41.78
C GLN A 720 -47.43 -21.76 41.18
N ALA A 721 -46.22 -21.68 41.75
CA ALA A 721 -45.68 -22.10 43.05
C ALA A 721 -45.30 -23.61 43.13
N ALA A 722 -44.01 -23.89 43.44
CA ALA A 722 -43.32 -25.19 43.53
C ALA A 722 -43.24 -26.02 42.22
N GLN A 723 -42.16 -26.74 41.87
CA GLN A 723 -40.94 -27.19 42.57
C GLN A 723 -39.67 -26.86 41.73
N LEU A 724 -38.39 -27.20 42.02
CA LEU A 724 -37.67 -27.92 43.08
C LEU A 724 -36.19 -27.38 43.13
N TRP A 725 -35.35 -27.81 44.10
CA TRP A 725 -33.90 -27.51 44.21
C TRP A 725 -33.21 -28.60 45.05
N PRO A 726 -31.90 -28.93 44.88
CA PRO A 726 -30.73 -28.21 45.45
C PRO A 726 -29.53 -28.21 44.43
N GLU A 727 -28.24 -27.96 44.72
CA GLU A 727 -27.46 -26.96 45.50
C GLU A 727 -26.22 -26.65 44.60
N ARG A 728 -25.80 -25.41 44.33
CA ARG A 728 -24.98 -24.47 45.14
C ARG A 728 -23.50 -24.83 45.39
N ARG A 729 -22.62 -23.95 44.86
CA ARG A 729 -21.29 -23.44 45.30
C ARG A 729 -20.85 -22.37 44.26
N ARG A 730 -20.18 -21.22 44.49
CA ARG A 730 -19.45 -20.57 45.62
C ARG A 730 -18.14 -21.24 46.04
N TYR A 731 -16.97 -20.58 46.13
CA TYR A 731 -16.51 -19.18 45.93
C TYR A 731 -15.16 -19.21 45.14
N SER A 732 -14.38 -18.16 44.80
CA SER A 732 -14.37 -16.71 45.11
C SER A 732 -13.63 -15.90 43.99
N LEU A 733 -13.32 -14.61 44.21
CA LEU A 733 -12.18 -13.89 43.60
C LEU A 733 -10.97 -13.90 44.56
N PHE A 734 -9.76 -13.62 44.04
CA PHE A 734 -8.67 -12.97 44.80
C PHE A 734 -7.78 -12.11 43.90
N THR A 735 -7.06 -11.14 44.49
CA THR A 735 -6.11 -10.22 43.85
C THR A 735 -4.66 -10.50 44.27
N ALA A 736 -3.68 -9.89 43.60
CA ALA A 736 -2.25 -9.94 43.94
C ALA A 736 -1.93 -9.30 45.32
N PRO A 737 -0.71 -9.47 45.88
CA PRO A 737 0.43 -8.63 45.46
C PRO A 737 1.84 -9.31 45.53
N ASP A 738 2.87 -8.55 45.14
CA ASP A 738 4.31 -8.67 45.49
C ASP A 738 5.06 -10.00 45.13
N GLY A 739 6.40 -10.08 45.04
CA GLY A 739 7.47 -9.08 45.11
C GLY A 739 8.75 -9.68 45.71
N GLY A 740 9.88 -9.66 45.00
CA GLY A 740 11.15 -10.22 45.54
C GLY A 740 12.34 -10.22 44.57
N TRP A 741 13.48 -9.68 45.04
CA TRP A 741 14.81 -9.86 44.45
C TRP A 741 15.48 -11.12 45.02
N LEU A 742 16.46 -11.68 44.31
CA LEU A 742 17.50 -12.54 44.90
C LEU A 742 18.76 -12.58 44.02
N ASP A 743 19.83 -11.96 44.52
CA ASP A 743 21.21 -12.25 44.10
C ASP A 743 21.75 -13.47 44.86
N SER A 744 22.55 -14.32 44.20
CA SER A 744 23.59 -15.11 44.88
C SER A 744 24.57 -15.73 43.87
N ASP A 745 25.85 -15.39 44.00
CA ASP A 745 27.00 -15.96 43.26
C ASP A 745 27.38 -17.40 43.69
N VAL A 746 28.49 -17.89 43.12
CA VAL A 746 29.33 -19.05 43.55
C VAL A 746 28.67 -20.40 43.18
N VAL A 747 29.31 -21.36 42.47
CA VAL A 747 30.57 -22.07 42.79
C VAL A 747 31.29 -22.67 41.55
N GLN A 748 32.58 -22.31 41.39
CA GLN A 748 33.75 -23.03 40.81
C GLN A 748 33.88 -23.44 39.32
N GLU A 749 35.10 -23.18 38.79
CA GLU A 749 35.75 -23.84 37.64
C GLU A 749 36.17 -25.30 37.95
N PRO A 750 36.70 -26.08 36.98
CA PRO A 750 38.17 -26.07 36.83
C PRO A 750 38.73 -26.05 35.40
N ARG A 751 40.00 -25.61 35.33
CA ARG A 751 40.95 -25.49 34.20
C ARG A 751 41.37 -26.87 33.63
N ALA A 752 42.15 -27.05 32.55
CA ALA A 752 42.99 -26.18 31.69
C ALA A 752 42.93 -26.70 30.21
N TRP A 753 43.63 -26.22 29.17
CA TRP A 753 45.09 -26.02 28.99
C TRP A 753 45.41 -25.02 27.84
N GLU A 754 46.50 -24.25 28.01
CA GLU A 754 47.62 -23.88 27.09
C GLU A 754 47.54 -24.13 25.55
N GLU A 755 48.27 -23.43 24.66
CA GLU A 755 48.90 -22.08 24.59
C GLU A 755 49.42 -21.84 23.14
N LEU A 756 49.22 -20.62 22.58
CA LEU A 756 50.14 -19.81 21.70
C LEU A 756 50.84 -20.40 20.43
N PRO A 757 51.45 -19.56 19.55
CA PRO A 757 51.23 -18.14 19.24
C PRO A 757 51.00 -17.83 17.72
N PHE A 758 50.59 -16.59 17.42
CA PHE A 758 50.69 -16.01 16.07
C PHE A 758 52.10 -15.49 15.75
N SER A 759 52.41 -15.23 14.48
CA SER A 759 53.54 -14.39 14.05
C SER A 759 53.25 -13.68 12.73
N ILE A 760 53.71 -12.43 12.62
CA ILE A 760 53.44 -11.51 11.50
C ILE A 760 54.77 -11.14 10.84
N PHE A 761 54.79 -11.03 9.51
CA PHE A 761 55.82 -10.28 8.77
C PHE A 761 55.18 -9.43 7.67
N THR A 762 55.86 -8.35 7.28
CA THR A 762 55.25 -7.18 6.64
C THR A 762 55.93 -6.74 5.34
N THR A 763 55.13 -6.19 4.41
CA THR A 763 55.51 -5.15 3.40
C THR A 763 56.52 -5.51 2.28
N PRO A 764 56.67 -4.70 1.20
CA PRO A 764 55.65 -3.95 0.44
C PRO A 764 55.83 -3.93 -1.11
N ILE A 765 54.77 -3.47 -1.81
CA ILE A 765 54.75 -2.59 -3.03
C ILE A 765 55.71 -2.85 -4.21
N SER A 766 55.14 -3.02 -5.41
CA SER A 766 55.59 -2.32 -6.64
C SER A 766 54.44 -2.12 -7.65
N ARG A 767 54.56 -1.10 -8.52
CA ARG A 767 53.57 -0.71 -9.56
C ARG A 767 53.99 -1.26 -10.93
N CYS A 768 53.05 -1.36 -11.88
CA CYS A 768 53.24 -0.79 -13.22
C CYS A 768 51.93 -0.69 -14.02
N SER A 769 51.89 0.19 -15.02
CA SER A 769 50.74 0.51 -15.87
C SER A 769 51.12 0.36 -17.34
N ILE A 770 50.19 -0.07 -18.21
CA ILE A 770 50.36 -0.04 -19.68
C ILE A 770 49.08 0.48 -20.34
N THR A 771 49.23 1.35 -21.34
CA THR A 771 48.16 1.97 -22.15
C THR A 771 47.90 1.21 -23.46
N PRO A 772 46.75 1.40 -24.13
CA PRO A 772 46.34 0.59 -25.28
C PRO A 772 46.75 1.17 -26.64
N ASP A 773 46.80 0.32 -27.66
CA ASP A 773 46.60 0.68 -29.08
C ASP A 773 46.34 -0.57 -29.95
N GLY A 774 45.71 -0.42 -31.12
CA GLY A 774 45.73 -1.42 -32.21
C GLY A 774 44.40 -2.09 -32.62
N VAL A 775 43.83 -1.63 -33.74
CA VAL A 775 42.76 -2.23 -34.58
C VAL A 775 42.93 -1.66 -36.01
N PRO A 776 42.36 -2.20 -37.12
CA PRO A 776 41.50 -3.38 -37.36
C PRO A 776 42.08 -4.22 -38.56
N PRO A 777 41.36 -4.82 -39.56
CA PRO A 777 39.94 -5.22 -39.72
C PRO A 777 39.64 -6.61 -40.40
N LEU A 778 38.32 -6.94 -40.47
CA LEU A 778 37.58 -7.67 -41.54
C LEU A 778 37.47 -9.24 -41.62
N HIS A 779 36.19 -9.68 -41.54
CA HIS A 779 35.44 -10.59 -42.46
C HIS A 779 35.19 -12.12 -42.21
N ARG A 780 33.88 -12.43 -42.06
CA ARG A 780 33.07 -13.57 -42.58
C ARG A 780 33.08 -14.97 -41.90
N HIS A 781 31.85 -15.43 -41.58
CA HIS A 781 31.39 -16.83 -41.42
C HIS A 781 31.16 -17.51 -42.80
N PRO A 782 30.68 -18.78 -42.93
CA PRO A 782 30.40 -19.85 -41.94
C PRO A 782 31.00 -21.24 -42.29
N ALA A 783 30.81 -22.27 -41.43
CA ALA A 783 30.30 -23.62 -41.78
C ALA A 783 30.50 -24.70 -40.68
N LEU A 784 29.73 -25.78 -40.75
CA LEU A 784 29.85 -27.04 -39.97
C LEU A 784 31.14 -27.80 -40.36
N THR A 785 31.73 -28.70 -39.57
CA THR A 785 31.24 -30.09 -39.31
C THR A 785 32.13 -30.81 -38.27
N MET A 786 31.66 -31.94 -37.72
CA MET A 786 32.38 -32.87 -36.85
C MET A 786 33.70 -33.41 -37.44
N VAL A 787 34.69 -33.76 -36.60
CA VAL A 787 35.07 -35.17 -36.30
C VAL A 787 36.29 -35.25 -35.33
N VAL A 788 36.26 -36.31 -34.52
CA VAL A 788 37.26 -36.80 -33.54
C VAL A 788 38.69 -36.98 -34.11
N SER A 789 39.72 -36.61 -33.33
CA SER A 789 40.91 -37.46 -33.11
C SER A 789 41.81 -36.99 -31.96
N CYS A 790 42.46 -37.96 -31.30
CA CYS A 790 43.36 -37.75 -30.17
C CYS A 790 44.77 -37.33 -30.61
N TRP A 791 45.52 -36.67 -29.73
CA TRP A 791 46.97 -36.90 -29.60
C TRP A 791 47.39 -36.98 -28.13
N LEU A 792 48.55 -37.59 -27.86
CA LEU A 792 48.90 -38.18 -26.57
C LEU A 792 50.38 -37.88 -26.19
N LYS A 793 50.72 -38.03 -24.90
CA LYS A 793 52.04 -37.84 -24.26
C LYS A 793 52.37 -36.35 -24.01
N LYS A 794 53.01 -35.96 -22.89
CA LYS A 794 54.00 -36.68 -22.07
C LYS A 794 53.66 -36.77 -20.58
N CYS A 795 54.23 -37.77 -19.91
CA CYS A 795 54.25 -37.89 -18.45
C CYS A 795 55.65 -37.61 -17.89
N SER A 796 55.70 -36.98 -16.73
CA SER A 796 56.82 -37.02 -15.77
C SER A 796 56.28 -36.54 -14.42
N ALA A 797 56.55 -37.09 -13.24
CA ALA A 797 56.91 -38.42 -12.75
C ALA A 797 57.14 -38.22 -11.23
N LYS A 798 56.59 -39.08 -10.38
CA LYS A 798 56.92 -39.23 -8.94
C LYS A 798 56.69 -38.02 -8.01
N LYS A 799 55.52 -38.02 -7.36
CA LYS A 799 55.45 -38.23 -5.90
C LYS A 799 54.17 -39.00 -5.58
N CYS A 800 54.31 -40.16 -4.93
CA CYS A 800 53.15 -40.95 -4.48
C CYS A 800 52.79 -40.54 -3.06
N ILE A 801 51.58 -40.04 -2.85
CA ILE A 801 50.92 -40.01 -1.55
C ILE A 801 49.71 -40.93 -1.65
N LEU A 802 49.64 -41.94 -0.79
CA LEU A 802 48.57 -42.94 -0.80
C LEU A 802 47.30 -42.36 -0.16
N VAL A 803 46.56 -41.54 -0.91
CA VAL A 803 45.22 -41.12 -0.49
C VAL A 803 44.24 -42.25 -0.77
N LEU A 804 43.81 -42.93 0.29
CA LEU A 804 42.69 -43.88 0.25
C LEU A 804 41.38 -43.11 -0.03
N GLN A 805 41.09 -42.87 -1.31
CA GLN A 805 39.74 -42.48 -1.73
C GLN A 805 38.80 -43.68 -1.53
N LEU A 806 38.23 -43.76 -0.32
CA LEU A 806 36.99 -44.48 -0.08
C LEU A 806 35.91 -43.86 -0.97
N ARG A 807 35.67 -44.45 -2.13
CA ARG A 807 34.46 -44.18 -2.90
C ARG A 807 33.27 -44.56 -2.02
N PRO A 808 32.36 -43.64 -1.66
CA PRO A 808 31.10 -44.04 -1.06
C PRO A 808 30.32 -44.82 -2.12
N GLN A 809 30.27 -46.14 -2.00
CA GLN A 809 29.20 -46.89 -2.63
C GLN A 809 27.89 -46.49 -1.92
N ARG A 810 27.26 -45.41 -2.38
CA ARG A 810 25.84 -45.20 -2.18
C ARG A 810 25.13 -46.36 -2.88
N ALA A 811 24.92 -47.44 -2.15
CA ALA A 811 24.04 -48.50 -2.58
C ALA A 811 22.67 -47.87 -2.83
N ALA A 812 22.18 -47.94 -4.06
CA ALA A 812 20.83 -47.52 -4.42
C ALA A 812 19.81 -48.55 -3.90
N GLY A 813 19.80 -48.74 -2.57
CA GLY A 813 18.77 -49.45 -1.86
C GLY A 813 17.50 -48.63 -1.93
N PHE A 814 16.68 -48.92 -2.95
CA PHE A 814 15.31 -48.41 -3.01
C PHE A 814 14.64 -48.64 -1.65
N LEU A 815 14.21 -47.54 -1.01
CA LEU A 815 13.48 -47.57 0.25
C LEU A 815 12.20 -48.38 0.06
N ARG A 816 12.26 -49.67 0.40
CA ARG A 816 11.09 -50.50 0.58
C ARG A 816 10.35 -49.93 1.78
N CYS A 817 9.19 -49.33 1.54
CA CYS A 817 8.26 -48.97 2.60
C CYS A 817 8.04 -50.21 3.49
N PRO A 818 8.50 -50.21 4.76
CA PRO A 818 8.37 -51.38 5.61
C PRO A 818 6.89 -51.54 5.95
N MET A 819 6.36 -52.76 5.76
CA MET A 819 4.99 -53.03 6.17
C MET A 819 4.92 -53.02 7.69
N LEU A 820 4.15 -52.10 8.25
CA LEU A 820 3.86 -52.06 9.68
C LEU A 820 3.00 -53.28 10.04
N PRO A 821 3.38 -54.09 11.05
CA PRO A 821 2.57 -55.23 11.47
C PRO A 821 1.27 -54.77 12.14
N GLU A 822 0.17 -55.47 11.88
CA GLU A 822 -1.13 -55.12 12.45
C GLU A 822 -1.21 -55.36 13.97
N THR A 823 -2.02 -54.51 14.59
CA THR A 823 -2.26 -54.32 16.03
C THR A 823 -2.23 -55.56 16.94
N ALA A 824 -1.50 -55.45 18.06
CA ALA A 824 -1.84 -56.15 19.31
C ALA A 824 -2.79 -55.27 20.18
N PRO A 825 -3.73 -55.86 20.94
CA PRO A 825 -4.74 -55.09 21.69
C PRO A 825 -4.18 -54.47 22.98
N ALA A 826 -4.38 -53.16 23.16
CA ALA A 826 -3.92 -52.43 24.34
C ALA A 826 -4.74 -52.79 25.60
N ARG A 827 -4.06 -53.24 26.66
CA ARG A 827 -4.65 -53.35 28.00
C ARG A 827 -4.73 -51.97 28.66
N ARG A 828 -5.88 -51.64 29.26
CA ARG A 828 -6.00 -50.52 30.20
C ARG A 828 -5.10 -50.77 31.42
N VAL A 829 -4.29 -49.78 31.76
CA VAL A 829 -3.69 -49.63 33.10
C VAL A 829 -4.22 -48.33 33.67
N LEU A 830 -4.77 -48.40 34.88
CA LEU A 830 -5.04 -47.25 35.74
C LEU A 830 -4.01 -47.28 36.87
N LEU A 831 -3.38 -46.14 37.15
CA LEU A 831 -3.00 -45.71 38.50
C LEU A 831 -2.59 -44.23 38.45
N ALA A 832 -2.54 -43.58 39.62
CA ALA A 832 -2.34 -42.13 39.76
C ALA A 832 -1.07 -41.80 40.56
N GLY A 833 -0.60 -40.57 40.46
CA GLY A 833 0.50 -40.02 41.26
C GLY A 833 1.05 -38.72 40.70
N ASP A 834 0.71 -37.59 41.32
CA ASP A 834 1.21 -36.27 40.91
C ASP A 834 2.67 -36.05 41.31
N VAL A 835 3.59 -36.19 40.34
CA VAL A 835 4.94 -35.61 40.41
C VAL A 835 5.28 -35.03 39.04
N MET A 836 5.38 -33.70 38.93
CA MET A 836 5.85 -33.02 37.70
C MET A 836 7.37 -33.16 37.51
N LEU A 837 7.81 -34.37 37.20
CA LEU A 837 9.08 -34.55 36.49
C LEU A 837 8.92 -34.01 35.07
N ARG A 838 9.94 -33.29 34.55
CA ARG A 838 9.97 -32.90 33.13
C ARG A 838 9.91 -34.17 32.29
N ALA A 839 8.85 -34.33 31.49
CA ALA A 839 8.79 -35.40 30.50
C ALA A 839 10.00 -35.28 29.55
N PRO A 840 10.61 -36.40 29.11
CA PRO A 840 11.65 -36.35 28.09
C PRO A 840 11.08 -35.68 26.83
N ALA A 841 11.92 -34.91 26.14
CA ALA A 841 11.51 -34.22 24.91
C ALA A 841 10.95 -35.26 23.91
N THR A 842 9.65 -35.20 23.65
CA THR A 842 9.00 -36.13 22.74
C THR A 842 9.43 -35.80 21.32
N GLU A 843 10.07 -36.78 20.67
CA GLU A 843 10.54 -36.66 19.30
C GLU A 843 9.41 -36.18 18.38
N LEU A 844 9.68 -35.16 17.56
CA LEU A 844 8.65 -34.63 16.67
C LEU A 844 8.17 -35.72 15.70
N PRO A 845 6.85 -35.81 15.42
CA PRO A 845 6.36 -36.63 14.32
C PRO A 845 7.15 -36.31 13.04
N PHE A 846 7.47 -37.32 12.22
CA PHE A 846 8.24 -37.14 10.98
C PHE A 846 7.70 -35.96 10.12
N LEU A 847 6.37 -35.84 10.06
CA LEU A 847 5.62 -34.78 9.41
C LEU A 847 6.02 -33.34 9.84
N PHE A 848 6.54 -33.15 11.04
CA PHE A 848 7.00 -31.86 11.59
C PHE A 848 8.53 -31.82 11.82
N ASN A 849 9.24 -32.93 11.60
CA ASN A 849 10.68 -33.02 11.78
C ASN A 849 11.44 -32.50 10.54
N LEU A 850 11.40 -31.19 10.33
CA LEU A 850 12.13 -30.49 9.26
C LEU A 850 13.35 -29.72 9.80
N THR A 851 14.26 -30.42 10.49
CA THR A 851 15.54 -29.82 10.89
C THR A 851 16.36 -29.41 9.66
N THR A 852 17.27 -28.45 9.83
CA THR A 852 18.23 -28.05 8.77
C THR A 852 19.22 -29.15 8.37
N GLU A 853 19.26 -30.26 9.11
CA GLU A 853 20.05 -31.46 8.81
C GLU A 853 19.24 -32.49 8.01
N ALA A 854 17.91 -32.54 8.21
CA ALA A 854 17.02 -33.42 7.47
C ALA A 854 16.63 -32.85 6.09
N LEU A 855 16.65 -31.53 5.92
CA LEU A 855 16.40 -30.85 4.64
C LEU A 855 17.67 -30.82 3.77
N PRO A 856 17.57 -31.03 2.44
CA PRO A 856 18.69 -30.82 1.54
C PRO A 856 19.17 -29.37 1.61
N THR A 857 20.49 -29.16 1.62
CA THR A 857 21.04 -27.81 1.61
C THR A 857 20.66 -27.07 0.33
N LYS A 858 20.70 -25.74 0.34
CA LYS A 858 20.50 -24.93 -0.88
C LYS A 858 21.51 -25.30 -1.98
N GLN A 859 22.69 -25.82 -1.64
CA GLN A 859 23.66 -26.30 -2.62
C GLN A 859 23.29 -27.65 -3.22
N GLU A 860 22.68 -28.56 -2.46
CA GLU A 860 22.17 -29.84 -2.99
C GLU A 860 20.92 -29.65 -3.83
N SER A 861 19.94 -28.87 -3.35
CA SER A 861 18.74 -28.55 -4.12
C SER A 861 19.03 -27.65 -5.32
N CYS A 862 19.78 -26.55 -5.19
CA CYS A 862 19.93 -25.56 -6.26
C CYS A 862 21.27 -25.64 -7.02
N GLY A 863 22.25 -26.45 -6.61
CA GLY A 863 23.61 -26.42 -7.17
C GLY A 863 23.74 -26.91 -8.63
N HIS A 864 22.69 -27.54 -9.17
CA HIS A 864 22.57 -27.89 -10.58
C HIS A 864 21.85 -26.80 -11.41
N CYS A 865 21.12 -25.88 -10.75
CA CYS A 865 20.48 -24.74 -11.38
C CYS A 865 21.56 -23.68 -11.63
N GLN A 866 21.56 -23.02 -12.81
CA GLN A 866 22.57 -22.01 -13.11
C GLN A 866 22.45 -20.83 -12.13
N ALA A 867 23.52 -20.54 -11.38
CA ALA A 867 23.52 -19.47 -10.39
C ALA A 867 23.09 -18.13 -11.02
N PRO A 868 22.16 -17.37 -10.39
CA PRO A 868 21.67 -16.12 -10.95
C PRO A 868 22.79 -15.07 -10.99
N VAL A 869 23.22 -14.73 -12.21
CA VAL A 869 24.37 -13.83 -12.44
C VAL A 869 23.96 -12.37 -12.23
N GLY A 870 24.15 -11.88 -11.00
CA GLY A 870 24.20 -10.46 -10.63
C GLY A 870 22.87 -9.83 -10.19
N ASP A 871 22.91 -9.05 -9.10
CA ASP A 871 21.77 -8.48 -8.36
C ASP A 871 20.93 -7.42 -9.10
N ASN A 872 21.16 -7.19 -10.39
CA ASN A 872 20.57 -6.07 -11.15
C ASN A 872 19.12 -6.30 -11.62
N CYS A 873 18.29 -6.96 -10.80
CA CYS A 873 16.89 -7.30 -11.11
C CYS A 873 16.72 -7.91 -12.52
N ASN A 874 17.68 -8.72 -12.97
CA ASN A 874 17.67 -9.23 -14.34
C ASN A 874 16.67 -10.39 -14.47
N ILE A 875 15.60 -10.10 -15.19
CA ILE A 875 14.30 -10.74 -14.99
C ILE A 875 14.19 -12.15 -15.55
N THR A 876 15.03 -12.48 -16.53
CA THR A 876 15.22 -13.84 -17.04
C THR A 876 15.95 -14.76 -16.04
N LYS A 877 16.24 -14.29 -14.82
CA LYS A 877 16.92 -15.02 -13.74
C LYS A 877 16.32 -14.74 -12.35
N LEU A 878 15.00 -14.51 -12.26
CA LEU A 878 14.33 -14.31 -10.96
C LEU A 878 14.34 -15.59 -10.09
N PRO A 879 14.44 -15.48 -8.76
CA PRO A 879 14.86 -16.59 -7.90
C PRO A 879 13.84 -17.72 -7.68
N HIS A 880 12.64 -17.64 -8.27
CA HIS A 880 11.73 -18.79 -8.33
C HIS A 880 12.36 -19.97 -9.08
N SER A 881 13.28 -19.72 -10.03
CA SER A 881 13.99 -20.76 -10.77
C SER A 881 15.19 -21.37 -10.01
N CYS A 882 15.10 -21.56 -8.69
CA CYS A 882 15.73 -22.76 -8.15
C CYS A 882 14.83 -23.93 -8.53
N CYS A 883 15.23 -24.64 -9.58
CA CYS A 883 14.69 -25.92 -9.99
C CYS A 883 14.76 -27.03 -8.90
N GLY A 884 15.36 -26.75 -7.74
CA GLY A 884 15.44 -27.67 -6.61
C GLY A 884 14.25 -27.61 -5.66
N VAL A 885 13.96 -28.75 -5.02
CA VAL A 885 12.86 -28.92 -4.05
C VAL A 885 13.24 -28.48 -2.62
N CYS A 886 12.26 -28.47 -1.72
CA CYS A 886 12.37 -28.06 -0.31
C CYS A 886 12.81 -26.59 -0.12
N GLN A 887 12.68 -25.75 -1.15
CA GLN A 887 13.01 -24.33 -1.06
C GLN A 887 11.82 -23.56 -0.49
N PHE A 888 11.69 -23.56 0.85
CA PHE A 888 10.64 -22.84 1.56
C PHE A 888 10.81 -21.30 1.56
N ASP A 889 11.59 -20.69 0.66
CA ASP A 889 11.81 -19.23 0.54
C ASP A 889 12.12 -18.48 1.86
N GLY A 890 12.85 -19.13 2.77
CA GLY A 890 13.17 -18.58 4.10
C GLY A 890 12.03 -18.69 5.13
N ARG A 891 10.85 -19.19 4.74
CA ARG A 891 9.62 -19.30 5.55
C ARG A 891 9.65 -20.41 6.60
N MET A 892 10.82 -20.87 7.04
CA MET A 892 10.93 -21.88 8.08
C MET A 892 10.53 -21.28 9.43
N CYS A 893 9.63 -21.92 10.18
CA CYS A 893 9.15 -21.40 11.46
C CYS A 893 10.32 -21.13 12.44
N GLY A 894 11.27 -22.07 12.58
CA GLY A 894 12.47 -21.87 13.40
C GLY A 894 13.46 -20.82 12.91
N LYS A 895 13.27 -20.24 11.71
CA LYS A 895 14.06 -19.09 11.19
C LYS A 895 13.30 -17.76 11.31
N LEU A 896 11.97 -17.81 11.19
CA LEU A 896 11.09 -16.64 11.36
C LEU A 896 10.81 -16.34 12.84
N TYR A 897 10.85 -17.37 13.69
CA TYR A 897 10.56 -17.35 15.12
C TYR A 897 11.61 -18.17 15.89
N PRO A 898 12.89 -17.75 15.88
CA PRO A 898 13.99 -18.50 16.49
C PRO A 898 13.76 -18.67 18.00
N GLY A 899 13.91 -19.91 18.48
CA GLY A 899 13.74 -20.26 19.90
C GLY A 899 12.29 -20.39 20.40
N GLU A 900 11.29 -19.98 19.62
CA GLU A 900 9.88 -19.95 20.08
C GLU A 900 9.14 -21.29 20.04
N GLY A 901 9.70 -22.33 19.44
CA GLY A 901 9.09 -23.67 19.42
C GLY A 901 7.73 -23.75 18.70
N ARG A 902 7.46 -22.86 17.73
CA ARG A 902 6.12 -22.71 17.14
C ARG A 902 5.67 -23.93 16.31
N SER A 903 6.60 -24.67 15.70
CA SER A 903 6.29 -25.92 14.97
C SER A 903 6.02 -27.09 15.92
N GLU A 904 6.76 -27.12 17.02
CA GLU A 904 6.67 -28.08 18.11
C GLU A 904 5.31 -27.94 18.80
N ALA A 905 4.92 -26.71 19.16
CA ALA A 905 3.62 -26.41 19.73
C ALA A 905 2.46 -26.78 18.78
N ALA A 906 2.62 -26.55 17.47
CA ALA A 906 1.64 -26.96 16.46
C ALA A 906 1.48 -28.49 16.40
N ALA A 907 2.58 -29.25 16.36
CA ALA A 907 2.57 -30.71 16.33
C ALA A 907 1.97 -31.30 17.62
N GLN A 908 2.39 -30.81 18.79
CA GLN A 908 1.91 -31.28 20.10
C GLN A 908 0.41 -31.05 20.27
N ARG A 909 -0.11 -29.90 19.81
CA ARG A 909 -1.54 -29.63 19.87
C ARG A 909 -2.36 -30.60 19.02
N LEU A 910 -1.89 -30.96 17.83
CA LEU A 910 -2.57 -31.96 16.99
C LEU A 910 -2.56 -33.36 17.63
N LEU A 911 -1.45 -33.75 18.28
CA LEU A 911 -1.39 -35.00 19.05
C LEU A 911 -2.42 -34.99 20.20
N GLN A 912 -2.60 -33.87 20.89
CA GLN A 912 -3.62 -33.69 21.94
C GLN A 912 -5.06 -33.69 21.40
N GLU A 913 -5.27 -33.14 20.20
CA GLU A 913 -6.56 -33.19 19.47
C GLU A 913 -6.83 -34.56 18.82
N GLY A 914 -5.93 -35.54 18.98
CA GLY A 914 -6.11 -36.95 18.61
C GLY A 914 -5.57 -37.36 17.25
N TYR A 915 -4.90 -36.45 16.52
CA TYR A 915 -4.33 -36.73 15.21
C TYR A 915 -3.15 -37.73 15.31
N ARG A 916 -3.15 -38.79 14.49
CA ARG A 916 -2.18 -39.89 14.56
C ARG A 916 -0.86 -39.58 13.84
N LEU A 917 -0.28 -38.40 14.08
CA LEU A 917 0.81 -37.85 13.28
C LEU A 917 2.06 -38.74 13.20
N HIS A 918 2.40 -39.48 14.26
CA HIS A 918 3.56 -40.40 14.26
C HIS A 918 3.37 -41.64 13.37
N ALA A 919 2.12 -41.99 13.00
CA ALA A 919 1.84 -43.12 12.12
C ALA A 919 1.85 -42.71 10.64
N PHE A 920 1.64 -41.43 10.34
CA PHE A 920 1.59 -40.92 8.97
C PHE A 920 3.00 -40.68 8.43
N THR A 921 3.32 -41.31 7.29
CA THR A 921 4.64 -41.28 6.68
C THR A 921 4.53 -40.99 5.17
N PRO A 922 5.61 -40.51 4.52
CA PRO A 922 5.65 -40.32 3.07
C PRO A 922 5.22 -41.56 2.28
N CYS A 923 5.55 -42.75 2.79
CA CYS A 923 5.15 -44.04 2.21
C CYS A 923 3.65 -44.21 2.06
N GLU A 924 2.84 -43.78 3.04
CA GLU A 924 1.39 -43.96 2.98
C GLU A 924 0.79 -43.09 1.86
N LEU A 925 1.08 -41.78 1.89
CA LEU A 925 0.59 -40.86 0.86
C LEU A 925 1.11 -41.22 -0.53
N PHE A 926 2.38 -41.64 -0.63
CA PHE A 926 2.96 -42.08 -1.91
C PHE A 926 2.23 -43.29 -2.50
N GLN A 927 1.88 -44.34 -1.73
CA GLN A 927 1.09 -45.45 -2.28
C GLN A 927 -0.29 -44.98 -2.78
N ARG A 928 -0.93 -44.01 -2.11
CA ARG A 928 -2.24 -43.48 -2.54
C ARG A 928 -2.20 -42.78 -3.90
N ILE A 929 -1.10 -42.10 -4.22
CA ILE A 929 -0.94 -41.37 -5.50
C ILE A 929 -0.14 -42.15 -6.56
N ARG A 930 0.41 -43.33 -6.21
CA ARG A 930 1.40 -44.06 -7.01
C ARG A 930 0.94 -44.33 -8.45
N GLY A 931 1.81 -44.01 -9.40
CA GLY A 931 1.57 -44.19 -10.83
C GLY A 931 0.60 -43.18 -11.45
N ARG A 932 0.27 -42.11 -10.73
CA ARG A 932 -0.59 -40.99 -11.16
C ARG A 932 0.07 -39.65 -10.86
N THR A 933 -0.46 -38.58 -11.45
CA THR A 933 -0.23 -37.22 -11.00
C THR A 933 -1.22 -36.86 -9.91
N LEU A 934 -0.75 -36.24 -8.83
CA LEU A 934 -1.58 -35.44 -7.94
C LEU A 934 -1.39 -33.96 -8.28
N TRP A 935 -2.41 -33.38 -8.90
CA TRP A 935 -2.47 -31.97 -9.27
C TRP A 935 -2.99 -31.12 -8.11
N PHE A 936 -2.34 -29.98 -7.90
CA PHE A 936 -2.76 -28.88 -7.07
C PHE A 936 -3.17 -27.73 -8.01
N MET A 937 -4.39 -27.21 -7.90
CA MET A 937 -4.84 -26.07 -8.69
C MET A 937 -5.54 -25.04 -7.81
N GLY A 938 -5.01 -23.83 -7.73
CA GLY A 938 -5.61 -22.82 -6.87
C GLY A 938 -4.71 -21.65 -6.53
N ASP A 939 -5.12 -20.88 -5.53
CA ASP A 939 -4.42 -19.67 -5.11
C ASP A 939 -3.10 -19.94 -4.36
N SER A 940 -2.48 -18.88 -3.87
CA SER A 940 -1.21 -18.91 -3.13
C SER A 940 -1.21 -19.83 -1.90
N GLN A 941 -2.36 -20.20 -1.33
CA GLN A 941 -2.43 -21.23 -0.27
C GLN A 941 -2.21 -22.63 -0.82
N THR A 942 -2.83 -22.93 -1.96
CA THR A 942 -2.63 -24.18 -2.70
C THR A 942 -1.18 -24.31 -3.17
N TRP A 943 -0.56 -23.20 -3.57
CA TRP A 943 0.88 -23.13 -3.90
C TRP A 943 1.79 -23.47 -2.71
N HIS A 944 1.54 -22.90 -1.52
CA HIS A 944 2.36 -23.18 -0.33
C HIS A 944 2.09 -24.54 0.30
N PHE A 945 0.90 -25.11 0.07
CA PHE A 945 0.59 -26.50 0.41
C PHE A 945 1.34 -27.48 -0.49
N TYR A 946 1.47 -27.20 -1.80
CA TYR A 946 2.34 -27.98 -2.70
C TYR A 946 3.80 -28.02 -2.22
N TYR A 947 4.37 -26.91 -1.74
CA TYR A 947 5.74 -26.91 -1.19
C TYR A 947 5.90 -27.74 0.10
N ALA A 948 4.85 -27.94 0.89
CA ALA A 948 4.88 -28.93 1.97
C ALA A 948 4.90 -30.35 1.40
N LEU A 949 4.09 -30.63 0.37
CA LEU A 949 4.01 -31.96 -0.25
C LEU A 949 5.31 -32.36 -0.96
N GLU A 950 5.90 -31.49 -1.79
CA GLU A 950 7.12 -31.81 -2.54
C GLU A 950 8.24 -32.24 -1.59
N CYS A 951 8.32 -31.59 -0.43
CA CYS A 951 9.39 -31.80 0.53
C CYS A 951 9.13 -33.00 1.45
N PHE A 952 7.85 -33.30 1.73
CA PHE A 952 7.43 -34.52 2.41
C PHE A 952 7.67 -35.78 1.54
N LEU A 953 7.46 -35.69 0.21
CA LEU A 953 7.65 -36.82 -0.72
C LEU A 953 9.03 -36.88 -1.39
N ARG A 954 9.97 -35.98 -1.04
CA ARG A 954 11.30 -35.86 -1.68
C ARG A 954 12.09 -37.18 -1.80
N GLU A 955 11.94 -38.09 -0.85
CA GLU A 955 12.66 -39.37 -0.82
C GLU A 955 12.21 -40.36 -1.92
N PHE A 956 11.08 -40.07 -2.59
CA PHE A 956 10.64 -40.77 -3.80
C PHE A 956 11.06 -40.08 -5.09
N ALA A 957 11.63 -38.87 -5.04
CA ALA A 957 12.05 -38.15 -6.23
C ALA A 957 13.36 -38.74 -6.78
N PRO A 958 13.41 -39.24 -8.02
CA PRO A 958 14.63 -39.78 -8.62
C PRO A 958 15.68 -38.68 -8.88
N THR A 959 15.23 -37.43 -8.96
CA THR A 959 16.03 -36.22 -8.99
C THR A 959 15.38 -35.19 -8.07
N LEU A 960 16.15 -34.39 -7.35
CA LEU A 960 15.64 -33.24 -6.58
C LEU A 960 15.38 -32.05 -7.53
N GLN A 961 14.64 -32.29 -8.61
CA GLN A 961 14.44 -31.35 -9.72
C GLN A 961 12.97 -31.22 -10.09
N ARG A 962 12.50 -29.98 -10.22
CA ARG A 962 11.19 -29.69 -10.80
C ARG A 962 11.22 -29.73 -12.33
N SER A 963 10.13 -30.16 -12.92
CA SER A 963 9.88 -30.32 -14.35
C SER A 963 8.69 -29.46 -14.80
N ASP A 964 8.61 -29.17 -16.10
CA ASP A 964 7.43 -28.54 -16.68
C ASP A 964 6.27 -29.58 -16.77
N PRO A 965 5.04 -29.25 -16.37
CA PRO A 965 3.89 -30.15 -16.54
C PRO A 965 3.53 -30.44 -18.00
N VAL A 966 3.81 -29.49 -18.89
CA VAL A 966 3.39 -29.44 -20.31
C VAL A 966 4.46 -28.75 -21.15
N PRO A 967 4.45 -28.86 -22.50
CA PRO A 967 5.40 -28.16 -23.35
C PRO A 967 5.34 -26.63 -23.20
N ALA A 968 6.47 -25.94 -23.42
CA ALA A 968 6.64 -24.51 -23.16
C ALA A 968 5.55 -23.57 -23.73
N LYS A 969 4.95 -23.92 -24.88
CA LYS A 969 3.84 -23.14 -25.47
C LYS A 969 2.60 -23.10 -24.56
N GLN A 970 2.31 -24.19 -23.87
CA GLN A 970 1.19 -24.33 -22.94
C GLN A 970 1.48 -23.69 -21.57
N MET A 971 2.75 -23.58 -21.18
CA MET A 971 3.17 -22.95 -19.92
C MET A 971 2.71 -21.49 -19.85
N GLU A 972 2.75 -20.75 -20.97
CA GLU A 972 2.25 -19.37 -21.04
C GLU A 972 0.74 -19.27 -20.78
N THR A 973 -0.06 -20.26 -21.22
CA THR A 973 -1.51 -20.33 -20.97
C THR A 973 -1.81 -20.70 -19.52
N LEU A 974 -1.04 -21.60 -18.92
CA LEU A 974 -1.24 -22.06 -17.54
C LEU A 974 -0.78 -21.03 -16.48
N ALA A 975 0.09 -20.10 -16.83
CA ALA A 975 0.62 -19.07 -15.93
C ALA A 975 -0.37 -17.90 -15.73
N THR A 976 -1.59 -18.24 -15.29
CA THR A 976 -2.73 -17.31 -15.13
C THR A 976 -2.52 -16.30 -14.01
N ALA A 977 -2.15 -16.79 -12.82
CA ALA A 977 -1.88 -15.97 -11.64
C ALA A 977 -0.61 -15.10 -11.80
N ARG A 978 -0.60 -13.93 -11.14
CA ARG A 978 0.52 -12.98 -11.22
C ARG A 978 1.04 -12.55 -9.86
N GLN A 979 2.34 -12.70 -9.64
CA GLN A 979 3.02 -12.29 -8.41
C GLN A 979 3.82 -11.00 -8.61
N GLY A 980 3.62 -10.03 -7.71
CA GLY A 980 4.40 -8.79 -7.71
C GLY A 980 5.80 -9.00 -7.13
N TYR A 981 6.85 -8.88 -7.96
CA TYR A 981 8.25 -8.92 -7.50
C TYR A 981 9.06 -7.83 -8.20
N CYS A 982 9.88 -7.10 -7.43
CA CYS A 982 10.71 -5.97 -7.91
C CYS A 982 9.93 -4.93 -8.78
N HIS A 983 8.73 -4.53 -8.35
CA HIS A 983 7.85 -3.54 -9.00
C HIS A 983 7.32 -3.95 -10.39
N LYS A 984 7.29 -5.25 -10.69
CA LYS A 984 6.65 -5.82 -11.89
C LYS A 984 5.84 -7.07 -11.51
N TRP A 985 4.86 -7.39 -12.35
CA TRP A 985 3.98 -8.55 -12.19
C TRP A 985 4.50 -9.71 -13.04
N TRP A 986 4.70 -10.86 -12.41
CA TRP A 986 5.23 -12.08 -13.03
C TRP A 986 4.14 -13.14 -13.12
N ALA A 987 3.91 -13.66 -14.33
CA ALA A 987 3.12 -14.86 -14.51
C ALA A 987 3.80 -16.01 -13.74
N VAL A 988 3.07 -16.67 -12.84
CA VAL A 988 3.60 -17.78 -12.04
C VAL A 988 3.54 -19.05 -12.89
N PRO A 989 4.68 -19.63 -13.32
CA PRO A 989 4.65 -20.84 -14.14
C PRO A 989 4.09 -22.01 -13.32
N PRO A 990 3.41 -22.98 -13.95
CA PRO A 990 3.11 -24.24 -13.28
C PRO A 990 4.38 -25.08 -13.12
N GLU A 991 4.45 -25.93 -12.10
CA GLU A 991 5.64 -26.73 -11.77
C GLU A 991 5.23 -28.17 -11.44
N CYS A 992 6.10 -29.15 -11.70
CA CYS A 992 5.94 -30.54 -11.27
C CYS A 992 7.19 -31.04 -10.55
N LEU A 993 7.03 -32.04 -9.68
CA LEU A 993 8.10 -32.91 -9.21
C LEU A 993 7.81 -34.34 -9.67
N GLU A 994 8.75 -34.91 -10.43
CA GLU A 994 8.73 -36.33 -10.79
C GLU A 994 9.05 -37.18 -9.56
N LEU A 995 8.32 -38.28 -9.38
CA LEU A 995 8.52 -39.25 -8.30
C LEU A 995 8.62 -40.68 -8.86
N ALA A 996 9.02 -41.63 -8.03
CA ALA A 996 9.20 -43.02 -8.41
C ALA A 996 7.95 -43.65 -9.04
N HIS A 997 8.15 -44.67 -9.90
CA HIS A 997 7.09 -45.39 -10.61
C HIS A 997 6.20 -44.55 -11.55
N GLY A 998 6.70 -43.42 -12.08
CA GLY A 998 5.91 -42.53 -12.95
C GLY A 998 4.85 -41.74 -12.20
N THR A 999 4.99 -41.65 -10.88
CA THR A 999 4.15 -40.82 -10.01
C THR A 999 4.60 -39.37 -10.15
N ARG A 1000 3.68 -38.40 -10.10
CA ARG A 1000 4.01 -36.96 -10.18
C ARG A 1000 3.24 -36.18 -9.12
N VAL A 1001 3.80 -35.07 -8.65
CA VAL A 1001 3.04 -34.04 -7.92
C VAL A 1001 3.23 -32.72 -8.65
N CYS A 1002 2.15 -32.02 -8.98
CA CYS A 1002 2.19 -30.85 -9.84
C CYS A 1002 1.32 -29.72 -9.30
N ILE A 1003 1.69 -28.47 -9.58
CA ILE A 1003 1.01 -27.25 -9.15
C ILE A 1003 0.73 -26.34 -10.34
N VAL A 1004 -0.48 -25.80 -10.43
CA VAL A 1004 -0.84 -24.70 -11.30
C VAL A 1004 -1.47 -23.60 -10.45
N ARG A 1005 -0.90 -22.39 -10.44
CA ARG A 1005 -1.49 -21.29 -9.69
C ARG A 1005 -2.65 -20.68 -10.49
N ALA A 1006 -3.84 -20.76 -9.93
CA ALA A 1006 -5.10 -20.26 -10.47
C ALA A 1006 -5.84 -19.52 -9.35
N ASP A 1007 -5.71 -18.20 -9.31
CA ASP A 1007 -6.18 -17.41 -8.18
C ASP A 1007 -7.73 -17.33 -8.08
N THR A 1008 -8.44 -17.59 -9.19
CA THR A 1008 -9.91 -17.68 -9.27
C THR A 1008 -10.40 -18.95 -10.00
N ALA A 1009 -11.66 -19.33 -9.80
CA ALA A 1009 -12.31 -20.42 -10.55
C ALA A 1009 -12.50 -20.06 -12.04
N GLY A 1010 -12.53 -18.77 -12.38
CA GLY A 1010 -12.47 -18.31 -13.77
C GLY A 1010 -11.17 -18.73 -14.46
N ASP A 1011 -10.02 -18.57 -13.79
CA ASP A 1011 -8.73 -19.00 -14.32
C ASP A 1011 -8.67 -20.53 -14.55
N MET A 1012 -9.31 -21.30 -13.67
CA MET A 1012 -9.45 -22.75 -13.81
C MET A 1012 -10.27 -23.12 -15.05
N LEU A 1013 -11.40 -22.44 -15.25
CA LEU A 1013 -12.34 -22.67 -16.37
C LEU A 1013 -11.79 -22.24 -17.72
N ASP A 1014 -11.29 -21.01 -17.81
CA ASP A 1014 -10.98 -20.35 -19.08
C ASP A 1014 -9.62 -20.77 -19.65
N ALA A 1015 -8.71 -21.25 -18.80
CA ALA A 1015 -7.34 -21.58 -19.20
C ALA A 1015 -6.87 -22.97 -18.70
N VAL A 1016 -6.89 -23.24 -17.39
CA VAL A 1016 -6.16 -24.38 -16.83
C VAL A 1016 -6.75 -25.73 -17.23
N LEU A 1017 -8.05 -25.96 -16.97
CA LEU A 1017 -8.67 -27.27 -17.21
C LEU A 1017 -8.76 -27.63 -18.70
N PRO A 1018 -9.14 -26.72 -19.62
CA PRO A 1018 -9.08 -27.00 -21.06
C PRO A 1018 -7.68 -27.39 -21.53
N THR A 1019 -6.65 -26.64 -21.11
CA THR A 1019 -5.25 -26.87 -21.52
C THR A 1019 -4.75 -28.24 -21.04
N LEU A 1020 -5.04 -28.64 -19.79
CA LEU A 1020 -4.60 -29.94 -19.26
C LEU A 1020 -5.40 -31.10 -19.86
N MET A 1021 -6.72 -30.95 -20.02
CA MET A 1021 -7.57 -31.95 -20.68
C MET A 1021 -7.24 -32.19 -22.16
N GLU A 1022 -6.54 -31.26 -22.83
CA GLU A 1022 -6.07 -31.40 -24.20
C GLU A 1022 -4.62 -31.92 -24.28
N HIS A 1023 -3.75 -31.52 -23.35
CA HIS A 1023 -2.30 -31.68 -23.49
C HIS A 1023 -1.60 -32.57 -22.45
N VAL A 1024 -2.30 -33.08 -21.43
CA VAL A 1024 -1.78 -34.09 -20.50
C VAL A 1024 -2.38 -35.47 -20.83
N PRO A 1025 -1.59 -36.41 -21.37
CA PRO A 1025 -2.05 -37.79 -21.58
C PRO A 1025 -2.36 -38.46 -20.24
N GLY A 1026 -3.55 -39.07 -20.12
CA GLY A 1026 -3.96 -39.74 -18.88
C GLY A 1026 -4.59 -38.83 -17.82
N PHE A 1027 -4.85 -37.55 -18.11
CA PHE A 1027 -5.37 -36.59 -17.11
C PHE A 1027 -6.65 -37.04 -16.40
N GLN A 1028 -7.52 -37.82 -17.06
CA GLN A 1028 -8.72 -38.39 -16.43
C GLN A 1028 -8.44 -39.47 -15.36
N ASP A 1029 -7.26 -40.06 -15.37
CA ASP A 1029 -6.84 -41.13 -14.44
C ASP A 1029 -6.11 -40.57 -13.21
N ASP A 1030 -5.74 -39.28 -13.23
CA ASP A 1030 -5.03 -38.56 -12.16
C ASP A 1030 -5.90 -38.25 -10.93
N ILE A 1031 -5.34 -37.50 -9.96
CA ILE A 1031 -6.07 -36.86 -8.85
C ILE A 1031 -5.88 -35.34 -8.95
N LEU A 1032 -6.93 -34.57 -8.65
CA LEU A 1032 -6.93 -33.11 -8.66
C LEU A 1032 -7.48 -32.53 -7.37
N MET A 1033 -6.61 -31.92 -6.57
CA MET A 1033 -6.99 -31.09 -5.42
C MET A 1033 -7.03 -29.62 -5.82
N TRP A 1034 -8.18 -28.96 -5.62
CA TRP A 1034 -8.34 -27.54 -5.90
C TRP A 1034 -8.98 -26.72 -4.78
N ASN A 1035 -8.63 -25.44 -4.73
CA ASN A 1035 -9.27 -24.42 -3.90
C ASN A 1035 -9.23 -23.06 -4.59
N THR A 1036 -10.26 -22.27 -4.33
CA THR A 1036 -10.18 -20.82 -4.54
C THR A 1036 -11.16 -20.10 -3.62
N GLY A 1037 -10.78 -18.88 -3.23
CA GLY A 1037 -11.58 -17.98 -2.41
C GLY A 1037 -10.78 -16.75 -2.00
N LEU A 1038 -9.46 -16.88 -1.83
CA LEU A 1038 -8.62 -15.81 -1.30
C LEU A 1038 -8.67 -14.53 -2.14
N HIS A 1039 -8.38 -14.59 -3.45
CA HIS A 1039 -8.20 -13.40 -4.30
C HIS A 1039 -9.50 -12.79 -4.87
N TYR A 1040 -10.67 -13.24 -4.41
CA TYR A 1040 -11.96 -12.76 -4.92
C TYR A 1040 -12.36 -11.34 -4.52
N PHE A 1041 -11.50 -10.61 -3.79
CA PHE A 1041 -11.70 -9.22 -3.40
C PHE A 1041 -11.11 -8.20 -4.40
N GLU A 1042 -10.21 -8.58 -5.31
CA GLU A 1042 -9.30 -7.61 -5.95
C GLU A 1042 -9.92 -6.71 -7.05
N PHE A 1043 -10.88 -7.19 -7.86
CA PHE A 1043 -11.11 -6.56 -9.18
C PHE A 1043 -12.49 -5.96 -9.51
N ASP A 1044 -13.64 -6.59 -9.22
CA ASP A 1044 -14.89 -6.23 -9.93
C ASP A 1044 -16.21 -6.29 -9.09
N GLY A 1045 -16.16 -6.07 -7.77
CA GLY A 1045 -17.34 -6.16 -6.89
C GLY A 1045 -17.48 -5.03 -5.87
N PRO A 1046 -18.71 -4.80 -5.34
CA PRO A 1046 -18.84 -4.10 -4.06
C PRO A 1046 -18.08 -4.89 -2.99
N GLN A 1047 -17.29 -4.20 -2.16
CA GLN A 1047 -16.41 -4.84 -1.17
C GLN A 1047 -17.20 -5.82 -0.28
N VAL A 1048 -16.78 -7.07 -0.25
CA VAL A 1048 -17.47 -8.13 0.52
C VAL A 1048 -17.30 -7.92 2.02
N CYS A 1049 -16.21 -7.24 2.42
CA CYS A 1049 -16.04 -6.63 3.73
C CYS A 1049 -16.35 -5.13 3.65
N ALA A 1050 -17.24 -4.66 4.51
CA ALA A 1050 -17.44 -3.22 4.70
C ALA A 1050 -16.26 -2.62 5.50
N ALA A 1051 -16.02 -1.31 5.34
CA ALA A 1051 -14.87 -0.60 5.92
C ALA A 1051 -14.82 -0.55 7.47
N ASN A 1052 -15.80 -1.13 8.15
CA ASN A 1052 -15.86 -1.38 9.59
C ASN A 1052 -15.36 -2.79 9.98
N GLY A 1053 -14.82 -3.57 9.04
CA GLY A 1053 -14.32 -4.94 9.26
C GLY A 1053 -15.38 -6.04 9.26
N THR A 1054 -16.67 -5.72 9.07
CA THR A 1054 -17.72 -6.75 8.97
C THR A 1054 -17.83 -7.28 7.55
N CYS A 1055 -17.45 -8.55 7.36
CA CYS A 1055 -17.53 -9.27 6.10
C CYS A 1055 -18.84 -10.06 5.97
N GLY A 1056 -19.51 -9.89 4.83
CA GLY A 1056 -20.69 -10.67 4.46
C GLY A 1056 -20.32 -11.99 3.78
N VAL A 1057 -21.24 -12.95 3.81
CA VAL A 1057 -21.15 -14.13 2.92
C VAL A 1057 -21.40 -13.66 1.47
N PRO A 1058 -20.56 -14.02 0.48
CA PRO A 1058 -20.81 -13.72 -0.92
C PRO A 1058 -22.20 -14.20 -1.38
N GLY A 1059 -23.05 -13.25 -1.78
CA GLY A 1059 -24.39 -13.57 -2.28
C GLY A 1059 -24.35 -14.30 -3.63
N ALA A 1060 -25.47 -14.94 -4.01
CA ALA A 1060 -25.56 -15.77 -5.22
C ALA A 1060 -25.24 -15.04 -6.54
N GLY A 1061 -25.32 -13.71 -6.58
CA GLY A 1061 -24.94 -12.88 -7.72
C GLY A 1061 -23.46 -12.44 -7.76
N SER A 1062 -22.65 -12.79 -6.76
CA SER A 1062 -21.22 -12.43 -6.68
C SER A 1062 -20.37 -13.10 -7.76
N LYS A 1063 -19.19 -12.55 -8.09
CA LYS A 1063 -18.23 -13.18 -9.03
C LYS A 1063 -17.91 -14.61 -8.59
N TYR A 1064 -17.60 -14.78 -7.29
CA TYR A 1064 -17.31 -16.07 -6.66
C TYR A 1064 -18.39 -17.12 -6.90
N VAL A 1065 -19.64 -16.85 -6.49
CA VAL A 1065 -20.71 -17.85 -6.56
C VAL A 1065 -21.15 -18.16 -8.00
N ARG A 1066 -20.97 -17.23 -8.94
CA ARG A 1066 -21.20 -17.51 -10.37
C ARG A 1066 -20.11 -18.44 -10.93
N GLU A 1067 -18.84 -18.17 -10.64
CA GLU A 1067 -17.73 -18.95 -11.18
C GLU A 1067 -17.61 -20.34 -10.53
N LEU A 1068 -17.91 -20.47 -9.23
CA LEU A 1068 -18.06 -21.80 -8.60
C LEU A 1068 -19.19 -22.61 -9.24
N ARG A 1069 -20.32 -21.99 -9.59
CA ARG A 1069 -21.40 -22.65 -10.33
C ARG A 1069 -20.94 -23.07 -11.72
N GLN A 1070 -20.25 -22.19 -12.45
CA GLN A 1070 -19.72 -22.51 -13.78
C GLN A 1070 -18.68 -23.64 -13.72
N LEU A 1071 -17.88 -23.73 -12.65
CA LEU A 1071 -16.93 -24.82 -12.42
C LEU A 1071 -17.62 -26.14 -12.07
N ALA A 1072 -18.71 -26.11 -11.29
CA ALA A 1072 -19.58 -27.26 -11.05
C ALA A 1072 -20.27 -27.74 -12.34
N ASP A 1073 -20.85 -26.83 -13.12
CA ASP A 1073 -21.48 -27.10 -14.41
C ASP A 1073 -20.46 -27.70 -15.41
N PHE A 1074 -19.25 -27.14 -15.48
CA PHE A 1074 -18.15 -27.63 -16.31
C PHE A 1074 -17.69 -29.03 -15.87
N ARG A 1075 -17.54 -29.28 -14.57
CA ARG A 1075 -17.19 -30.60 -14.02
C ARG A 1075 -18.26 -31.63 -14.32
N ALA A 1076 -19.54 -31.27 -14.19
CA ALA A 1076 -20.66 -32.14 -14.53
C ALA A 1076 -20.65 -32.52 -16.02
N ALA A 1077 -20.41 -31.56 -16.91
CA ALA A 1077 -20.33 -31.77 -18.35
C ALA A 1077 -19.11 -32.62 -18.78
N HIS A 1078 -17.96 -32.49 -18.09
CA HIS A 1078 -16.70 -33.11 -18.49
C HIS A 1078 -16.24 -34.26 -17.58
N ARG A 1079 -17.09 -34.79 -16.68
CA ARG A 1079 -16.69 -35.76 -15.64
C ARG A 1079 -15.95 -36.99 -16.15
N GLY A 1080 -16.25 -37.46 -17.37
CA GLY A 1080 -15.54 -38.59 -18.00
C GLY A 1080 -14.18 -38.26 -18.63
N ARG A 1081 -13.72 -37.01 -18.53
CA ARG A 1081 -12.41 -36.50 -18.99
C ARG A 1081 -11.64 -35.76 -17.87
N LEU A 1082 -12.16 -35.77 -16.65
CA LEU A 1082 -11.57 -35.10 -15.50
C LEU A 1082 -11.10 -36.15 -14.48
N PRO A 1083 -9.97 -35.88 -13.78
CA PRO A 1083 -9.48 -36.73 -12.69
C PRO A 1083 -10.45 -36.82 -11.51
N ALA A 1084 -10.16 -37.71 -10.57
CA ALA A 1084 -10.83 -37.73 -9.27
C ALA A 1084 -10.53 -36.42 -8.51
N THR A 1085 -11.57 -35.75 -8.02
CA THR A 1085 -11.47 -34.35 -7.54
C THR A 1085 -11.64 -34.18 -6.03
N VAL A 1086 -10.81 -33.31 -5.45
CA VAL A 1086 -10.81 -32.93 -4.03
C VAL A 1086 -11.00 -31.43 -3.91
N TRP A 1087 -12.10 -30.98 -3.30
CA TRP A 1087 -12.28 -29.57 -2.94
C TRP A 1087 -11.64 -29.32 -1.57
N MET A 1088 -10.69 -28.41 -1.49
CA MET A 1088 -10.10 -27.95 -0.23
C MET A 1088 -10.81 -26.67 0.25
N ASP A 1089 -11.09 -26.58 1.56
CA ASP A 1089 -11.55 -25.35 2.20
C ASP A 1089 -10.56 -24.19 1.94
N THR A 1090 -11.09 -22.99 1.69
CA THR A 1090 -10.33 -21.74 1.74
C THR A 1090 -9.90 -21.54 3.20
N PRO A 1091 -8.61 -21.51 3.55
CA PRO A 1091 -8.17 -21.55 4.94
C PRO A 1091 -8.32 -20.17 5.64
N PRO A 1092 -8.23 -20.09 6.98
CA PRO A 1092 -8.47 -18.85 7.74
C PRO A 1092 -7.27 -17.89 7.78
N GLN A 1093 -7.49 -16.57 7.82
CA GLN A 1093 -6.40 -15.57 7.74
C GLN A 1093 -6.15 -14.74 9.02
N HIS A 1094 -6.71 -15.13 10.18
CA HIS A 1094 -6.35 -14.64 11.53
C HIS A 1094 -6.10 -13.12 11.74
N PHE A 1095 -6.65 -12.25 10.90
CA PHE A 1095 -6.55 -10.80 11.02
C PHE A 1095 -7.27 -10.27 12.26
N PRO A 1096 -6.85 -9.13 12.83
CA PRO A 1096 -7.48 -8.54 14.01
C PRO A 1096 -9.02 -8.42 13.93
N GLY A 1097 -9.68 -8.76 15.04
CA GLY A 1097 -11.14 -8.63 15.23
C GLY A 1097 -11.98 -9.70 14.54
N SER A 1098 -12.09 -9.65 13.21
CA SER A 1098 -12.99 -10.55 12.45
C SER A 1098 -12.32 -11.83 11.93
N GLY A 1099 -10.98 -11.89 11.88
CA GLY A 1099 -10.18 -13.02 11.37
C GLY A 1099 -10.25 -13.26 9.86
N TYR A 1100 -11.07 -12.50 9.13
CA TYR A 1100 -11.13 -12.51 7.68
C TYR A 1100 -10.18 -11.48 7.08
N TYR A 1101 -9.75 -11.71 5.84
CA TYR A 1101 -9.00 -10.72 5.06
C TYR A 1101 -9.76 -9.39 4.94
N VAL A 1102 -9.16 -8.30 5.42
CA VAL A 1102 -9.79 -6.97 5.52
C VAL A 1102 -9.50 -6.01 4.36
N GLY A 1103 -8.62 -6.39 3.42
CA GLY A 1103 -8.22 -5.53 2.29
C GLY A 1103 -6.72 -5.30 2.15
N ASP A 1104 -5.92 -5.71 3.15
CA ASP A 1104 -4.46 -5.74 3.10
C ASP A 1104 -3.97 -7.13 3.54
N PHE A 1105 -2.91 -7.63 2.93
CA PHE A 1105 -2.23 -8.87 3.34
C PHE A 1105 -1.35 -8.66 4.57
N HIS A 1106 -0.94 -7.42 4.84
CA HIS A 1106 -0.05 -7.05 5.92
C HIS A 1106 -0.80 -6.69 7.19
N SER A 1107 -0.45 -7.37 8.28
CA SER A 1107 -0.86 -7.03 9.64
C SER A 1107 0.22 -7.50 10.60
N GLU A 1108 0.60 -6.65 11.55
CA GLU A 1108 1.68 -6.98 12.50
C GLU A 1108 1.19 -7.99 13.55
N ASP A 1109 -0.10 -7.95 13.88
CA ASP A 1109 -0.76 -8.75 14.91
C ASP A 1109 -1.67 -9.82 14.28
N CYS A 1110 -1.13 -11.01 14.02
CA CYS A 1110 -1.97 -12.18 13.73
C CYS A 1110 -2.55 -12.70 15.05
N MET A 1111 -3.88 -12.84 15.14
CA MET A 1111 -4.58 -13.06 16.41
C MET A 1111 -5.35 -14.38 16.45
N ALA A 1112 -5.44 -14.97 17.65
CA ALA A 1112 -6.34 -16.08 17.92
C ALA A 1112 -7.78 -15.70 17.56
N TRP A 1113 -8.50 -16.59 16.87
CA TRP A 1113 -9.72 -16.16 16.18
C TRP A 1113 -10.92 -15.90 17.10
N GLU A 1114 -11.11 -14.63 17.47
CA GLU A 1114 -12.21 -14.21 18.33
C GLU A 1114 -13.59 -14.60 17.80
N ALA A 1115 -13.88 -14.42 16.50
CA ALA A 1115 -15.20 -14.71 15.94
C ALA A 1115 -15.54 -16.22 16.02
N TRP A 1116 -14.55 -17.09 15.79
CA TRP A 1116 -14.72 -18.53 16.02
C TRP A 1116 -14.90 -18.82 17.51
N GLN A 1117 -14.10 -18.22 18.40
CA GLN A 1117 -14.23 -18.38 19.87
C GLN A 1117 -15.62 -17.95 20.38
N ARG A 1118 -16.12 -16.78 19.93
CA ARG A 1118 -17.48 -16.26 20.20
C ARG A 1118 -18.61 -17.12 19.64
N GLY A 1119 -18.30 -18.12 18.80
CA GLY A 1119 -19.29 -19.01 18.20
C GLY A 1119 -20.06 -18.39 17.04
N GLU A 1120 -19.51 -17.37 16.38
CA GLU A 1120 -20.19 -16.69 15.26
C GLU A 1120 -20.49 -17.67 14.13
N ALA A 1121 -21.76 -17.69 13.68
CA ALA A 1121 -22.27 -18.74 12.79
C ALA A 1121 -21.48 -18.87 11.48
N VAL A 1122 -21.02 -17.76 10.91
CA VAL A 1122 -20.20 -17.75 9.69
C VAL A 1122 -18.84 -18.39 9.96
N ALA A 1123 -18.13 -17.99 11.02
CA ALA A 1123 -16.81 -18.55 11.37
C ALA A 1123 -16.88 -20.04 11.73
N ARG A 1124 -17.96 -20.48 12.38
CA ARG A 1124 -18.21 -21.89 12.72
C ARG A 1124 -18.63 -22.74 11.52
N ALA A 1125 -19.14 -22.14 10.45
CA ALA A 1125 -19.59 -22.83 9.24
C ALA A 1125 -18.56 -22.82 8.08
N GLY A 1126 -17.28 -22.53 8.36
CA GLY A 1126 -16.23 -22.47 7.34
C GLY A 1126 -15.87 -21.05 6.88
N GLY A 1127 -16.44 -20.00 7.47
CA GLY A 1127 -16.17 -18.62 7.10
C GLY A 1127 -16.85 -18.19 5.81
N MET A 1128 -16.75 -16.90 5.49
CA MET A 1128 -17.50 -16.29 4.39
C MET A 1128 -17.36 -17.01 3.04
N TRP A 1129 -16.15 -17.44 2.67
CA TRP A 1129 -15.89 -18.13 1.40
C TRP A 1129 -16.46 -19.55 1.42
N ASN A 1130 -16.13 -20.39 2.41
CA ASN A 1130 -16.61 -21.78 2.40
C ASN A 1130 -18.11 -21.88 2.68
N VAL A 1131 -18.73 -20.93 3.38
CA VAL A 1131 -20.21 -20.83 3.50
C VAL A 1131 -20.86 -20.54 2.14
N ALA A 1132 -20.24 -19.72 1.28
CA ALA A 1132 -20.72 -19.48 -0.07
C ALA A 1132 -20.40 -20.63 -1.04
N ALA A 1133 -19.32 -21.38 -0.82
CA ALA A 1133 -18.96 -22.56 -1.60
C ALA A 1133 -19.76 -23.82 -1.22
N ALA A 1134 -20.18 -23.95 0.06
CA ALA A 1134 -20.81 -25.14 0.63
C ALA A 1134 -21.95 -25.76 -0.20
N PRO A 1135 -22.86 -24.99 -0.86
CA PRO A 1135 -23.89 -25.56 -1.72
C PRO A 1135 -23.34 -26.33 -2.93
N PHE A 1136 -22.13 -26.00 -3.39
CA PHE A 1136 -21.52 -26.52 -4.61
C PHE A 1136 -20.47 -27.62 -4.35
N VAL A 1137 -20.02 -27.84 -3.11
CA VAL A 1137 -18.87 -28.73 -2.83
C VAL A 1137 -19.05 -30.15 -3.36
N ALA A 1138 -20.26 -30.72 -3.29
CA ALA A 1138 -20.56 -32.05 -3.84
C ALA A 1138 -20.67 -32.09 -5.38
N GLU A 1139 -20.85 -30.92 -6.02
CA GLU A 1139 -20.85 -30.74 -7.48
C GLU A 1139 -19.43 -30.40 -7.99
N LEU A 1140 -18.60 -29.77 -7.15
CA LEU A 1140 -17.20 -29.39 -7.39
C LEU A 1140 -16.19 -30.50 -7.12
N ALA A 1141 -16.52 -31.53 -6.33
CA ALA A 1141 -15.57 -32.57 -5.97
C ALA A 1141 -16.20 -33.94 -5.72
N ASP A 1142 -15.35 -34.97 -5.67
CA ASP A 1142 -15.68 -36.30 -5.16
C ASP A 1142 -15.41 -36.38 -3.64
N VAL A 1143 -14.46 -35.58 -3.15
CA VAL A 1143 -14.07 -35.52 -1.72
C VAL A 1143 -13.90 -34.08 -1.24
N HIS A 1144 -14.19 -33.83 0.03
CA HIS A 1144 -14.03 -32.52 0.68
C HIS A 1144 -12.90 -32.54 1.73
N LEU A 1145 -11.78 -31.87 1.43
CA LEU A 1145 -10.63 -31.68 2.30
C LEU A 1145 -10.84 -30.48 3.24
N ARG A 1146 -11.20 -30.77 4.50
CA ARG A 1146 -11.67 -29.79 5.49
C ARG A 1146 -10.55 -29.14 6.30
N THR A 1147 -9.75 -28.30 5.66
CA THR A 1147 -8.61 -27.60 6.32
C THR A 1147 -9.06 -26.57 7.35
N TRP A 1148 -10.29 -26.02 7.27
CA TRP A 1148 -10.72 -24.87 8.06
C TRP A 1148 -10.54 -25.05 9.57
N ASN A 1149 -11.26 -26.02 10.16
CA ASN A 1149 -11.28 -26.22 11.61
C ASN A 1149 -9.92 -26.66 12.16
N ALA A 1150 -9.14 -27.40 11.36
CA ALA A 1150 -7.77 -27.78 11.70
C ALA A 1150 -6.77 -26.61 11.64
N SER A 1151 -7.14 -25.47 11.04
CA SER A 1151 -6.25 -24.32 10.84
C SER A 1151 -6.48 -23.17 11.83
N ILE A 1152 -7.65 -23.09 12.48
CA ILE A 1152 -7.94 -22.17 13.60
C ILE A 1152 -6.86 -22.20 14.72
N PRO A 1153 -6.21 -23.34 15.05
CA PRO A 1153 -5.09 -23.39 15.98
C PRO A 1153 -3.88 -22.53 15.59
N PHE A 1154 -3.65 -22.31 14.29
CA PHE A 1154 -2.36 -21.90 13.72
C PHE A 1154 -2.23 -20.40 13.46
N TRP A 1155 -3.02 -19.58 14.16
CA TRP A 1155 -2.86 -18.13 14.18
C TRP A 1155 -1.42 -17.67 14.52
N ALA A 1156 -0.74 -18.40 15.40
CA ALA A 1156 0.62 -18.12 15.82
C ALA A 1156 1.69 -18.60 14.83
N THR A 1157 1.37 -19.41 13.82
CA THR A 1157 2.36 -19.93 12.85
C THR A 1157 2.25 -19.28 11.47
N HIS A 1158 1.61 -18.10 11.39
CA HIS A 1158 1.63 -17.24 10.20
C HIS A 1158 3.05 -16.72 9.90
N MET A 1159 3.23 -16.00 8.80
CA MET A 1159 4.51 -15.33 8.52
C MET A 1159 4.60 -13.98 9.26
N PRO A 1160 5.80 -13.51 9.64
CA PRO A 1160 5.96 -12.18 10.24
C PRO A 1160 5.35 -11.08 9.35
N ARG A 1161 4.45 -10.28 9.93
CA ARG A 1161 3.70 -9.21 9.24
C ARG A 1161 2.78 -9.67 8.10
N GLU A 1162 2.38 -10.94 8.04
CA GLU A 1162 1.43 -11.44 7.04
C GLU A 1162 0.59 -12.60 7.60
N CYS A 1163 -0.69 -12.32 7.88
CA CYS A 1163 -1.61 -13.29 8.50
C CYS A 1163 -2.33 -14.20 7.49
N THR A 1164 -1.89 -14.21 6.23
CA THR A 1164 -2.51 -15.06 5.21
C THR A 1164 -1.81 -16.41 5.11
N HIS A 1165 -0.51 -16.48 4.86
CA HIS A 1165 0.24 -17.72 4.69
C HIS A 1165 0.94 -18.15 5.98
N TRP A 1166 1.35 -19.42 6.05
CA TRP A 1166 2.00 -19.99 7.23
C TRP A 1166 3.51 -20.22 7.03
N CYS A 1167 4.26 -20.17 8.13
CA CYS A 1167 5.61 -20.70 8.20
C CYS A 1167 5.59 -22.24 8.16
N GLN A 1168 6.72 -22.87 7.81
CA GLN A 1168 6.82 -24.32 7.66
C GLN A 1168 7.85 -24.93 8.64
N PRO A 1169 7.59 -26.11 9.25
CA PRO A 1169 6.34 -26.88 9.19
C PRO A 1169 5.27 -26.33 10.15
N SER A 1170 4.04 -26.16 9.65
CA SER A 1170 2.85 -25.89 10.48
C SER A 1170 1.54 -26.30 9.78
N ALA A 1171 0.59 -25.38 9.53
CA ALA A 1171 -0.74 -25.65 8.96
C ALA A 1171 -0.71 -26.55 7.72
N TYR A 1172 0.11 -26.21 6.71
CA TYR A 1172 0.25 -26.99 5.47
C TYR A 1172 0.61 -28.47 5.70
N HIS A 1173 1.36 -28.79 6.77
CA HIS A 1173 1.74 -30.17 7.09
C HIS A 1173 0.58 -30.93 7.74
N THR A 1174 -0.23 -30.26 8.55
CA THR A 1174 -1.55 -30.77 8.99
C THR A 1174 -2.43 -31.13 7.81
N TRP A 1175 -2.41 -30.31 6.75
CA TRP A 1175 -3.22 -30.56 5.56
C TRP A 1175 -2.72 -31.77 4.77
N LEU A 1176 -1.43 -32.14 4.82
CA LEU A 1176 -0.92 -33.39 4.22
C LEU A 1176 -1.54 -34.62 4.88
N TYR A 1177 -1.64 -34.62 6.21
CA TYR A 1177 -2.32 -35.67 6.97
C TYR A 1177 -3.81 -35.75 6.58
N LEU A 1178 -4.51 -34.61 6.59
CA LEU A 1178 -5.92 -34.54 6.20
C LEU A 1178 -6.17 -34.96 4.74
N LEU A 1179 -5.26 -34.64 3.83
CA LEU A 1179 -5.31 -35.06 2.42
C LEU A 1179 -5.15 -36.58 2.31
N ASN A 1180 -4.21 -37.17 3.04
CA ASN A 1180 -4.07 -38.63 3.09
C ASN A 1180 -5.35 -39.34 3.58
N GLU A 1181 -6.00 -38.80 4.62
CA GLU A 1181 -7.30 -39.32 5.09
C GLU A 1181 -8.43 -39.08 4.07
N ALA A 1182 -8.48 -37.91 3.43
CA ALA A 1182 -9.45 -37.63 2.37
C ALA A 1182 -9.32 -38.59 1.17
N LEU A 1183 -8.09 -38.87 0.72
CA LEU A 1183 -7.82 -39.83 -0.36
C LEU A 1183 -8.19 -41.27 0.05
N ARG A 1184 -8.00 -41.64 1.33
CA ARG A 1184 -8.39 -42.93 1.91
C ARG A 1184 -9.91 -43.08 1.95
N ASP A 1185 -10.59 -42.18 2.65
CA ASP A 1185 -12.00 -42.32 3.02
C ASP A 1185 -12.95 -42.01 1.86
N GLY A 1186 -12.47 -41.25 0.86
CA GLY A 1186 -13.17 -41.06 -0.41
C GLY A 1186 -12.98 -42.19 -1.44
N GLY A 1187 -12.09 -43.16 -1.18
CA GLY A 1187 -11.82 -44.28 -2.10
C GLY A 1187 -11.14 -43.88 -3.43
N ILE A 1188 -10.58 -42.66 -3.52
CA ILE A 1188 -9.93 -42.14 -4.73
C ILE A 1188 -8.41 -42.28 -4.70
N GLY A 1189 -7.82 -42.49 -3.52
CA GLY A 1189 -6.44 -42.96 -3.36
C GLY A 1189 -6.31 -44.45 -3.62
N GLY A 1190 -5.15 -44.89 -4.09
CA GLY A 1190 -4.78 -46.30 -4.10
C GLY A 1190 -4.70 -46.87 -2.68
N ASP A 1191 -4.89 -48.18 -2.56
CA ASP A 1191 -4.76 -48.86 -1.27
C ASP A 1191 -3.26 -48.93 -0.86
N PRO A 1192 -2.87 -48.45 0.34
CA PRO A 1192 -1.52 -48.66 0.86
C PRO A 1192 -1.20 -50.13 1.16
N ALA A 1193 -2.21 -51.00 1.26
CA ALA A 1193 -2.01 -52.44 1.21
C ALA A 1193 -1.48 -52.82 -0.19
N VAL A 1194 -0.16 -52.96 -0.30
CA VAL A 1194 0.49 -53.52 -1.48
C VAL A 1194 -0.06 -54.92 -1.69
N SER A 1195 -0.92 -55.07 -2.70
CA SER A 1195 -1.40 -56.37 -3.16
C SER A 1195 -0.22 -57.33 -3.29
N GLU A 1196 -0.23 -58.41 -2.52
CA GLU A 1196 0.78 -59.46 -2.63
C GLU A 1196 0.83 -59.89 -4.10
N ALA A 1197 2.02 -59.73 -4.70
CA ALA A 1197 2.11 -59.56 -6.14
C ALA A 1197 1.44 -60.73 -6.89
N ALA A 1198 0.39 -60.41 -7.64
CA ALA A 1198 -0.34 -61.38 -8.46
C ALA A 1198 0.65 -62.30 -9.19
N PRO A 1199 0.54 -63.63 -9.04
CA PRO A 1199 1.63 -64.54 -9.32
C PRO A 1199 2.11 -64.38 -10.75
N ARG A 1200 3.42 -64.10 -10.90
CA ARG A 1200 4.06 -63.78 -12.19
C ARG A 1200 3.54 -64.71 -13.29
N PRO A 1201 3.10 -64.20 -14.45
CA PRO A 1201 2.72 -65.05 -15.57
C PRO A 1201 3.85 -66.02 -15.87
N GLN A 1202 3.57 -67.33 -15.77
CA GLN A 1202 4.59 -68.33 -16.07
C GLN A 1202 5.04 -68.15 -17.51
N LEU A 1203 6.31 -67.80 -17.69
CA LEU A 1203 6.97 -67.76 -18.99
C LEU A 1203 6.89 -69.15 -19.62
N ARG A 1204 5.89 -69.33 -20.51
CA ARG A 1204 5.77 -70.53 -21.35
C ARG A 1204 7.05 -70.64 -22.18
N ARG A 1205 7.97 -71.50 -21.74
CA ARG A 1205 9.09 -71.94 -22.57
C ARG A 1205 8.51 -72.51 -23.85
N ARG A 1206 8.84 -71.91 -25.00
CA ARG A 1206 8.68 -72.61 -26.28
C ARG A 1206 9.59 -73.85 -26.23
N PRO A 1207 9.13 -75.03 -26.66
CA PRO A 1207 10.04 -76.13 -26.95
C PRO A 1207 10.95 -75.71 -28.11
N VAL A 1208 12.17 -76.26 -28.14
CA VAL A 1208 13.09 -76.13 -29.28
C VAL A 1208 12.88 -77.33 -30.19
N ALA A 1209 12.55 -77.04 -31.45
CA ALA A 1209 12.62 -77.91 -32.62
C ALA A 1209 12.79 -76.99 -33.84
#